data_AF-A0A177VFN0-F1
#
_entry.id   AF-A0A177VFN0-F1
#
_cell.length_a   1.000
_cell.length_b   1.000
_cell.length_c   1.000
_cell.angle_alpha   90.00
_cell.angle_beta   90.00
_cell.angle_gamma   90.00
#
_symmetry.space_group_name_H-M   'P 1'
#
loop_
_entity.id
_entity.type
_entity.pdbx_description
1 polymer ?
#
loop_
_entity_poly.entity_id
_entity_poly.type
_entity_poly.pdbx_seq_one_letter_code
_entity_poly.pdbx_strand_id
1 'polypeptide(L)'
;MSSFRELKVSRAARKQSGPSVSQILPVVDTQDEDAPTLPLHDHTTPTKTAEVESRVELPPSTDDSVESELQKLNPDLEVAQYTGKGRGIRLKNDRKAYKPGQELLSVAPYATCLSSKALDFYCHACFCVLVESGTVADTKLSSNKKLRCSSCKTVHYCSPNCQKLDWPTHKSECKALQAFGVHAEFIRNQSHADAQVDEDVKDVGTLVGTSQSLAAHDDRNDRKPRRVPDMGVRVAARLIWQRRSKGEEWWKLVESHCAHRDEQVTEYERQLGALVVQLVHYLICPTVKPSELPQTDSAPFLASLGFTSTRPLLNLLASIQNNGVTLTAPDLSPIGLSLHLHISLANHSCLPNSAIICVPRASGSQDGQPSQIMRLLALKPIEPGEEITASYCDLTDSRIIRQKSLQASYHFTCACLACKRSLKASEAASKGKAHTADPREAMWCGKRCGSTLPLPALESGNVLQKAPIPCKSCGAVTEVIPATLRDLIQEGARAVSAAHKQSPEATWGSARALLPPLLRLFPSSTYPIHALLDEAMHALLAMSNSKRGRDETAAAFEAACLDEAARAGLLLAASVQAGNGYCLAPGNPARANTLAMAGMVLLDAGQAVEGAVPSPATPNPPLSNVTDGSTSQNGDEDRQSVIASLRQGHLFTSDLLEFTPALEPLARYVSPEQEVSAKKSYATQRVMLGAGLLRQAHHELQLAFGKKEEGGPMGQVVAERLHQLQAEIGWSARYPGEEP
;
A
#
# COMPACT_ATOMS: atom_id res chain seq x y z
N MET A 1 6.19 -15.46 19.60
CA MET A 1 7.37 -15.43 18.70
C MET A 1 7.15 -16.04 17.30
N SER A 2 6.18 -16.93 17.06
CA SER A 2 5.90 -17.55 15.73
C SER A 2 5.18 -16.60 14.75
N SER A 3 4.16 -15.86 15.22
CA SER A 3 3.35 -14.93 14.42
C SER A 3 4.18 -13.79 13.76
N PHE A 4 5.26 -13.36 14.41
CA PHE A 4 6.16 -12.35 13.86
C PHE A 4 7.02 -12.87 12.69
N ARG A 5 7.11 -14.19 12.45
CA ARG A 5 7.90 -14.73 11.31
C ARG A 5 7.23 -14.48 9.95
N GLU A 6 5.90 -14.52 9.89
CA GLU A 6 5.16 -14.18 8.66
C GLU A 6 5.28 -12.69 8.36
N LEU A 7 5.20 -11.85 9.39
CA LEU A 7 5.52 -10.42 9.27
C LEU A 7 7.01 -10.19 8.92
N LYS A 8 7.96 -11.02 9.40
CA LYS A 8 9.39 -10.93 9.03
C LYS A 8 9.62 -11.25 7.55
N VAL A 9 8.97 -12.29 7.02
CA VAL A 9 9.06 -12.65 5.59
C VAL A 9 8.30 -11.64 4.74
N SER A 10 7.13 -11.16 5.19
CA SER A 10 6.39 -10.06 4.57
C SER A 10 7.22 -8.77 4.52
N ARG A 11 7.95 -8.43 5.60
CA ARG A 11 8.86 -7.27 5.67
C ARG A 11 10.09 -7.42 4.77
N ALA A 12 10.66 -8.62 4.65
CA ALA A 12 11.72 -8.91 3.69
C ALA A 12 11.20 -8.79 2.24
N ALA A 13 9.98 -9.25 1.98
CA ALA A 13 9.28 -9.05 0.71
C ALA A 13 8.91 -7.58 0.47
N ARG A 14 8.61 -6.80 1.52
CA ARG A 14 8.29 -5.37 1.48
C ARG A 14 9.49 -4.52 1.05
N LYS A 15 10.70 -4.85 1.54
CA LYS A 15 11.96 -4.24 1.04
C LYS A 15 12.18 -4.47 -0.45
N GLN A 16 11.58 -5.52 -1.00
CA GLN A 16 11.72 -5.86 -2.41
C GLN A 16 10.55 -5.27 -3.22
N SER A 17 9.30 -5.32 -2.74
CA SER A 17 8.13 -4.74 -3.42
C SER A 17 8.34 -3.24 -3.64
N GLY A 18 8.20 -2.80 -4.90
CA GLY A 18 8.25 -1.37 -5.24
C GLY A 18 7.03 -0.61 -4.72
N PRO A 19 6.91 0.68 -5.06
CA PRO A 19 5.78 1.50 -4.65
C PRO A 19 4.42 0.93 -5.09
N SER A 20 3.35 1.43 -4.43
CA SER A 20 1.94 1.14 -4.72
C SER A 20 1.63 1.05 -6.22
N VAL A 21 0.68 0.18 -6.57
CA VAL A 21 0.15 -0.04 -7.94
C VAL A 21 -0.36 1.25 -8.61
N SER A 22 -0.54 2.34 -7.86
CA SER A 22 -0.72 3.68 -8.45
C SER A 22 0.47 4.19 -9.27
N GLN A 23 1.61 3.47 -9.32
CA GLN A 23 2.80 3.82 -10.10
C GLN A 23 3.15 2.75 -11.15
N ILE A 24 2.22 2.45 -12.06
CA ILE A 24 2.52 1.61 -13.25
C ILE A 24 3.45 2.33 -14.25
N LEU A 25 3.74 3.62 -14.05
CA LEU A 25 4.70 4.37 -14.85
C LEU A 25 5.67 5.16 -13.95
N PRO A 26 6.97 5.26 -14.30
CA PRO A 26 7.87 6.19 -13.63
C PRO A 26 7.31 7.62 -13.78
N VAL A 27 7.22 8.33 -12.66
CA VAL A 27 6.96 9.78 -12.67
C VAL A 27 8.11 10.43 -13.43
N VAL A 28 7.85 10.87 -14.66
CA VAL A 28 8.77 11.75 -15.38
C VAL A 28 8.60 13.13 -14.75
N ASP A 29 9.68 13.67 -14.19
CA ASP A 29 9.76 15.10 -13.83
C ASP A 29 9.70 15.91 -15.12
N THR A 30 8.50 16.36 -15.49
CA THR A 30 8.34 17.41 -16.50
C THR A 30 8.54 18.75 -15.80
N GLN A 31 9.60 19.44 -16.19
CA GLN A 31 9.79 20.86 -15.90
C GLN A 31 8.61 21.65 -16.49
N ASP A 32 8.16 22.64 -15.73
CA ASP A 32 7.03 23.54 -16.03
C ASP A 32 7.18 24.21 -17.41
N GLU A 33 6.09 24.24 -18.18
CA GLU A 33 5.81 25.29 -19.16
C GLU A 33 4.29 25.55 -19.18
N ASP A 34 3.94 26.81 -18.96
CA ASP A 34 2.59 27.36 -18.76
C ASP A 34 1.69 27.27 -20.01
N ALA A 35 0.40 26.97 -19.81
CA ALA A 35 -0.63 27.29 -20.81
C ALA A 35 -1.91 27.86 -20.13
N PRO A 36 -2.51 28.95 -20.64
CA PRO A 36 -3.57 29.68 -19.94
C PRO A 36 -4.96 29.09 -20.18
N THR A 37 -5.78 29.09 -19.13
CA THR A 37 -7.20 28.69 -19.11
C THR A 37 -8.09 29.82 -19.65
N LEU A 38 -8.98 29.52 -20.60
CA LEU A 38 -10.02 30.44 -21.08
C LEU A 38 -11.38 30.18 -20.39
N PRO A 39 -12.26 31.19 -20.23
CA PRO A 39 -13.44 31.11 -19.36
C PRO A 39 -14.68 30.50 -20.04
N LEU A 40 -15.47 29.78 -19.22
CA LEU A 40 -16.79 29.25 -19.53
C LEU A 40 -17.85 30.38 -19.59
N HIS A 41 -18.73 30.35 -20.60
CA HIS A 41 -19.93 31.18 -20.71
C HIS A 41 -21.23 30.37 -20.58
N ASP A 42 -22.30 31.12 -20.30
CA ASP A 42 -23.52 30.80 -19.56
C ASP A 42 -24.56 29.84 -20.17
N HIS A 43 -25.26 29.22 -19.23
CA HIS A 43 -26.67 28.80 -19.18
C HIS A 43 -27.59 29.12 -20.37
N THR A 44 -28.21 28.06 -20.92
CA THR A 44 -29.60 28.10 -21.42
C THR A 44 -30.31 26.79 -21.07
N THR A 45 -31.46 26.89 -20.41
CA THR A 45 -32.39 25.81 -20.07
C THR A 45 -33.22 25.38 -21.29
N PRO A 46 -33.43 24.07 -21.55
CA PRO A 46 -34.43 23.62 -22.51
C PRO A 46 -35.74 23.18 -21.84
N THR A 47 -36.83 23.69 -22.39
CA THR A 47 -38.23 23.38 -22.10
C THR A 47 -38.61 21.98 -22.60
N LYS A 48 -39.47 21.30 -21.84
CA LYS A 48 -40.02 19.97 -22.15
C LYS A 48 -41.02 20.01 -23.31
N THR A 49 -40.90 19.08 -24.25
CA THR A 49 -42.03 18.50 -24.99
C THR A 49 -41.84 17.00 -25.10
N ALA A 50 -42.89 16.26 -24.74
CA ALA A 50 -42.95 14.81 -24.75
C ALA A 50 -43.48 14.33 -26.10
N GLU A 51 -42.76 13.42 -26.75
CA GLU A 51 -43.29 12.60 -27.83
C GLU A 51 -43.12 11.13 -27.46
N VAL A 52 -44.22 10.40 -27.62
CA VAL A 52 -44.38 8.98 -27.30
C VAL A 52 -43.99 8.20 -28.55
N GLU A 53 -42.86 7.47 -28.50
CA GLU A 53 -42.50 6.50 -29.53
C GLU A 53 -42.50 5.07 -28.98
N SER A 54 -43.17 4.21 -29.74
CA SER A 54 -43.38 2.79 -29.53
C SER A 54 -42.06 2.02 -29.43
N ARG A 55 -41.89 1.28 -28.33
CA ARG A 55 -40.69 0.54 -27.97
C ARG A 55 -40.60 -0.78 -28.73
N VAL A 56 -39.76 -0.83 -29.77
CA VAL A 56 -39.16 -2.08 -30.26
C VAL A 56 -38.14 -2.51 -29.19
N GLU A 57 -38.26 -3.73 -28.65
CA GLU A 57 -37.29 -4.26 -27.68
C GLU A 57 -35.95 -4.51 -28.38
N LEU A 58 -35.06 -3.52 -28.29
CA LEU A 58 -33.64 -3.65 -28.61
C LEU A 58 -32.96 -4.61 -27.61
N PRO A 59 -31.93 -5.36 -28.02
CA PRO A 59 -31.12 -6.13 -27.09
C PRO A 59 -30.56 -5.23 -25.97
N PRO A 60 -30.44 -5.74 -24.73
CA PRO A 60 -30.00 -4.94 -23.59
C PRO A 60 -28.64 -4.31 -23.91
N SER A 61 -28.54 -3.01 -23.60
CA SER A 61 -27.28 -2.28 -23.71
C SER A 61 -26.23 -2.89 -22.77
N THR A 62 -24.95 -2.62 -23.00
CA THR A 62 -23.89 -3.08 -22.09
C THR A 62 -24.13 -2.60 -20.65
N ASP A 63 -24.69 -1.40 -20.47
CA ASP A 63 -25.01 -0.85 -19.15
C ASP A 63 -26.15 -1.62 -18.46
N ASP A 64 -27.14 -2.11 -19.21
CA ASP A 64 -28.20 -2.99 -18.66
C ASP A 64 -27.62 -4.31 -18.14
N SER A 65 -26.59 -4.85 -18.80
CA SER A 65 -25.88 -6.06 -18.34
C SER A 65 -25.08 -5.80 -17.06
N VAL A 66 -24.38 -4.66 -16.97
CA VAL A 66 -23.65 -4.26 -15.75
C VAL A 66 -24.59 -4.11 -14.56
N GLU A 67 -25.72 -3.42 -14.75
CA GLU A 67 -26.76 -3.23 -13.73
C GLU A 67 -27.37 -4.57 -13.30
N SER A 68 -27.74 -5.43 -14.26
CA SER A 68 -28.32 -6.75 -13.98
C SER A 68 -27.39 -7.62 -13.13
N GLU A 69 -26.09 -7.67 -13.47
CA GLU A 69 -25.10 -8.39 -12.67
C GLU A 69 -24.88 -7.73 -11.30
N LEU A 70 -24.90 -6.39 -11.20
CA LEU A 70 -24.79 -5.69 -9.92
C LEU A 70 -25.95 -6.07 -8.99
N GLN A 71 -27.17 -6.10 -9.50
CA GLN A 71 -28.36 -6.44 -8.72
C GLN A 71 -28.37 -7.90 -8.25
N LYS A 72 -27.75 -8.82 -9.01
CA LYS A 72 -27.51 -10.20 -8.57
C LYS A 72 -26.50 -10.27 -7.43
N LEU A 73 -25.47 -9.42 -7.46
CA LEU A 73 -24.47 -9.35 -6.40
C LEU A 73 -25.01 -8.69 -5.13
N ASN A 74 -25.72 -7.58 -5.28
CA ASN A 74 -26.40 -6.89 -4.20
C ASN A 74 -27.62 -6.09 -4.74
N PRO A 75 -28.86 -6.48 -4.39
CA PRO A 75 -30.07 -5.81 -4.88
C PRO A 75 -30.30 -4.41 -4.30
N ASP A 76 -29.57 -4.02 -3.25
CA ASP A 76 -29.67 -2.70 -2.62
C ASP A 76 -28.89 -1.62 -3.38
N LEU A 77 -28.02 -2.02 -4.30
CA LEU A 77 -27.17 -1.13 -5.09
C LEU A 77 -27.74 -0.93 -6.48
N GLU A 78 -27.41 0.22 -7.06
CA GLU A 78 -27.68 0.55 -8.46
C GLU A 78 -26.51 1.34 -9.05
N VAL A 79 -26.31 1.20 -10.35
CA VAL A 79 -25.42 2.04 -11.16
C VAL A 79 -26.10 3.39 -11.39
N ALA A 80 -25.34 4.47 -11.22
CA ALA A 80 -25.79 5.82 -11.45
C ALA A 80 -24.76 6.60 -12.28
N GLN A 81 -25.24 7.54 -13.09
CA GLN A 81 -24.39 8.47 -13.82
C GLN A 81 -24.11 9.71 -12.98
N TYR A 82 -22.85 10.07 -12.82
CA TYR A 82 -22.40 11.26 -12.09
C TYR A 82 -21.75 12.25 -13.05
N THR A 83 -22.21 13.49 -13.01
CA THR A 83 -21.67 14.59 -13.83
C THR A 83 -20.17 14.74 -13.58
N GLY A 84 -19.38 14.62 -14.64
CA GLY A 84 -17.91 14.72 -14.59
C GLY A 84 -17.19 13.54 -13.94
N LYS A 85 -17.88 12.45 -13.57
CA LYS A 85 -17.26 11.20 -13.06
C LYS A 85 -17.64 9.94 -13.85
N GLY A 86 -18.62 10.03 -14.74
CA GLY A 86 -19.11 8.86 -15.47
C GLY A 86 -20.00 7.98 -14.59
N ARG A 87 -19.89 6.66 -14.75
CA ARG A 87 -20.68 5.70 -13.95
C ARG A 87 -20.13 5.61 -12.53
N GLY A 88 -21.00 5.34 -11.58
CA GLY A 88 -20.66 4.99 -10.21
C GLY A 88 -21.74 4.11 -9.60
N ILE A 89 -21.54 3.67 -8.36
CA ILE A 89 -22.55 2.93 -7.59
C ILE A 89 -23.09 3.77 -6.45
N ARG A 90 -24.37 3.55 -6.10
CA ARG A 90 -24.99 4.14 -4.90
C ARG A 90 -25.95 3.17 -4.23
N LEU A 91 -26.28 3.48 -2.98
CA LEU A 91 -27.36 2.84 -2.25
C LEU A 91 -28.71 3.33 -2.80
N LYS A 92 -29.63 2.42 -3.11
CA LYS A 92 -30.99 2.76 -3.54
C LYS A 92 -31.73 3.60 -2.50
N ASN A 93 -32.58 4.52 -2.97
CA ASN A 93 -33.29 5.48 -2.12
C ASN A 93 -34.29 4.82 -1.16
N ASP A 94 -34.79 3.62 -1.48
CA ASP A 94 -35.79 2.88 -0.71
C ASP A 94 -35.17 1.90 0.31
N ARG A 95 -33.86 1.99 0.53
CA ARG A 95 -33.11 1.12 1.46
C ARG A 95 -32.81 1.83 2.77
N LYS A 96 -32.35 1.06 3.75
CA LYS A 96 -31.83 1.59 5.02
C LYS A 96 -30.36 1.90 4.87
N ALA A 97 -29.89 2.90 5.62
CA ALA A 97 -28.48 3.24 5.65
C ALA A 97 -27.61 2.02 6.01
N TYR A 98 -26.51 1.83 5.28
CA TYR A 98 -25.49 0.87 5.67
C TYR A 98 -24.75 1.40 6.90
N LYS A 99 -24.28 0.50 7.74
CA LYS A 99 -23.48 0.75 8.95
C LYS A 99 -22.00 0.50 8.67
N PRO A 100 -21.09 1.12 9.44
CA PRO A 100 -19.67 0.79 9.38
C PRO A 100 -19.42 -0.71 9.53
N GLY A 101 -18.53 -1.26 8.69
CA GLY A 101 -18.17 -2.66 8.61
C GLY A 101 -19.16 -3.57 7.86
N GLN A 102 -20.27 -3.04 7.34
CA GLN A 102 -21.15 -3.84 6.48
C GLN A 102 -20.53 -4.06 5.11
N GLU A 103 -20.74 -5.27 4.57
CA GLU A 103 -20.29 -5.67 3.25
C GLU A 103 -21.28 -5.21 2.17
N LEU A 104 -20.79 -4.41 1.22
CA LEU A 104 -21.56 -3.92 0.08
C LEU A 104 -21.46 -4.88 -1.10
N LEU A 105 -20.26 -5.39 -1.37
CA LEU A 105 -19.98 -6.35 -2.44
C LEU A 105 -18.94 -7.36 -1.96
N SER A 106 -19.10 -8.62 -2.38
CA SER A 106 -18.10 -9.67 -2.23
C SER A 106 -18.04 -10.48 -3.53
N VAL A 107 -16.92 -10.37 -4.25
CA VAL A 107 -16.78 -10.90 -5.60
C VAL A 107 -15.46 -11.66 -5.78
N ALA A 108 -15.47 -12.68 -6.62
CA ALA A 108 -14.24 -13.30 -7.09
C ALA A 108 -13.65 -12.45 -8.22
N PRO A 109 -12.34 -12.13 -8.21
CA PRO A 109 -11.72 -11.35 -9.29
C PRO A 109 -11.87 -12.07 -10.64
N TYR A 110 -12.05 -11.30 -11.72
CA TYR A 110 -11.97 -11.82 -13.08
C TYR A 110 -10.56 -12.37 -13.35
N ALA A 111 -9.54 -11.61 -12.94
CA ALA A 111 -8.15 -12.04 -12.97
C ALA A 111 -7.36 -11.40 -11.84
N THR A 112 -6.39 -12.15 -11.31
CA THR A 112 -5.40 -11.68 -10.34
C THR A 112 -4.01 -12.13 -10.75
N CYS A 113 -3.00 -11.28 -10.53
CA CYS A 113 -1.59 -11.61 -10.73
C CYS A 113 -0.73 -11.07 -9.58
N LEU A 114 0.20 -11.88 -9.06
CA LEU A 114 1.29 -11.40 -8.23
C LEU A 114 2.24 -10.50 -9.04
N SER A 115 2.82 -9.48 -8.41
CA SER A 115 3.92 -8.69 -8.97
C SER A 115 5.15 -9.57 -9.18
N SER A 116 6.04 -9.19 -10.10
CA SER A 116 7.26 -9.95 -10.39
C SER A 116 8.12 -10.20 -9.15
N LYS A 117 8.11 -9.25 -8.21
CA LYS A 117 8.87 -9.31 -6.96
C LYS A 117 8.21 -10.21 -5.91
N ALA A 118 6.89 -10.41 -6.00
CA ALA A 118 6.13 -11.24 -5.07
C ALA A 118 6.10 -12.74 -5.45
N LEU A 119 6.41 -13.09 -6.71
CA LEU A 119 6.32 -14.47 -7.24
C LEU A 119 7.12 -15.52 -6.45
N ASP A 120 8.21 -15.11 -5.80
CA ASP A 120 9.07 -16.01 -5.02
C ASP A 120 8.63 -16.15 -3.55
N PHE A 121 7.80 -15.24 -3.04
CA PHE A 121 7.46 -15.15 -1.61
C PHE A 121 6.01 -15.51 -1.31
N TYR A 122 5.13 -15.47 -2.29
CA TYR A 122 3.71 -15.69 -2.10
C TYR A 122 3.22 -16.84 -2.96
N CYS A 123 2.28 -17.61 -2.43
CA CYS A 123 1.57 -18.62 -3.20
C CYS A 123 0.76 -17.94 -4.30
N HIS A 124 0.82 -18.47 -5.52
CA HIS A 124 0.12 -17.90 -6.68
C HIS A 124 -1.40 -18.08 -6.62
N ALA A 125 -1.90 -18.94 -5.72
CA ALA A 125 -3.31 -19.26 -5.56
C ALA A 125 -3.96 -18.63 -4.31
N CYS A 126 -3.41 -18.87 -3.11
CA CYS A 126 -3.92 -18.32 -1.84
C CYS A 126 -3.32 -16.95 -1.50
N PHE A 127 -2.22 -16.54 -2.14
CA PHE A 127 -1.41 -15.36 -1.77
C PHE A 127 -0.88 -15.36 -0.34
N CYS A 128 -0.88 -16.53 0.31
CA CYS A 128 -0.25 -16.73 1.59
C CYS A 128 1.29 -16.79 1.44
N VAL A 129 1.99 -16.30 2.46
CA VAL A 129 3.46 -16.23 2.49
C VAL A 129 4.04 -17.64 2.47
N LEU A 130 5.06 -17.85 1.63
CA LEU A 130 5.79 -19.11 1.48
C LEU A 130 7.06 -19.09 2.32
N VAL A 131 7.35 -20.21 2.98
CA VAL A 131 8.55 -20.37 3.82
C VAL A 131 9.49 -21.40 3.18
N GLU A 132 10.79 -21.10 3.13
CA GLU A 132 11.81 -22.02 2.62
C GLU A 132 12.07 -23.19 3.59
N SER A 133 12.24 -24.40 3.05
CA SER A 133 12.51 -25.60 3.83
C SER A 133 13.90 -25.52 4.50
N GLY A 134 13.95 -25.62 5.83
CA GLY A 134 15.22 -25.74 6.61
C GLY A 134 15.61 -24.55 7.48
N THR A 135 14.80 -23.49 7.57
CA THR A 135 15.12 -22.28 8.36
C THR A 135 14.40 -22.16 9.71
N VAL A 136 13.52 -23.10 10.05
CA VAL A 136 12.63 -23.00 11.22
C VAL A 136 12.45 -24.37 11.91
N ALA A 137 12.63 -24.40 13.23
CA ALA A 137 12.19 -25.51 14.10
C ALA A 137 10.66 -25.62 14.08
N ASP A 138 10.17 -26.85 13.91
CA ASP A 138 8.76 -27.23 13.79
C ASP A 138 7.88 -26.52 14.82
N THR A 139 7.09 -25.55 14.35
CA THR A 139 5.94 -25.00 15.09
C THR A 139 4.73 -25.12 14.19
N LYS A 140 3.57 -25.48 14.77
CA LYS A 140 2.35 -25.96 14.08
C LYS A 140 1.79 -25.05 12.95
N LEU A 141 2.32 -23.84 12.73
CA LEU A 141 1.97 -22.92 11.65
C LEU A 141 2.92 -23.03 10.41
N SER A 142 3.99 -23.82 10.47
CA SER A 142 5.04 -23.92 9.44
C SER A 142 4.70 -24.84 8.25
N SER A 143 3.43 -24.98 7.87
CA SER A 143 3.00 -25.92 6.81
C SER A 143 3.07 -25.34 5.38
N ASN A 144 3.40 -24.05 5.19
CA ASN A 144 3.45 -23.40 3.88
C ASN A 144 4.75 -23.68 3.10
N LYS A 145 5.05 -24.97 2.89
CA LYS A 145 6.23 -25.40 2.12
C LYS A 145 6.16 -24.82 0.71
N LYS A 146 7.21 -24.11 0.28
CA LYS A 146 7.34 -23.57 -1.07
C LYS A 146 7.43 -24.69 -2.11
N LEU A 147 6.33 -24.91 -2.87
CA LEU A 147 6.27 -25.86 -3.98
C LEU A 147 6.32 -25.10 -5.32
N ARG A 148 7.33 -25.37 -6.14
CA ARG A 148 7.48 -24.72 -7.45
C ARG A 148 6.75 -25.51 -8.54
N CYS A 149 6.08 -24.82 -9.45
CA CYS A 149 5.55 -25.47 -10.66
C CYS A 149 6.70 -26.12 -11.45
N SER A 150 6.61 -27.43 -11.70
CA SER A 150 7.68 -28.22 -12.34
C SER A 150 7.90 -27.86 -13.81
N SER A 151 6.86 -27.39 -14.49
CA SER A 151 6.91 -27.03 -15.91
C SER A 151 7.49 -25.61 -16.11
N CYS A 152 6.78 -24.56 -15.70
CA CYS A 152 7.24 -23.18 -15.94
C CYS A 152 8.34 -22.69 -14.99
N LYS A 153 8.53 -23.35 -13.83
CA LYS A 153 9.50 -22.98 -12.78
C LYS A 153 9.40 -21.54 -12.26
N THR A 154 8.31 -20.84 -12.59
CA THR A 154 8.11 -19.42 -12.31
C THR A 154 7.22 -19.19 -11.10
N VAL A 155 6.07 -19.86 -11.03
CA VAL A 155 5.10 -19.70 -9.94
C VAL A 155 5.31 -20.73 -8.83
N HIS A 156 4.87 -20.37 -7.62
CA HIS A 156 5.00 -21.19 -6.43
C HIS A 156 3.66 -21.35 -5.70
N TYR A 157 3.50 -22.44 -4.95
CA TYR A 157 2.30 -22.79 -4.20
C TYR A 157 2.67 -23.25 -2.78
N CYS A 158 1.76 -23.06 -1.83
CA CYS A 158 1.92 -23.60 -0.47
C CYS A 158 1.57 -25.09 -0.37
N SER A 159 0.80 -25.62 -1.33
CA SER A 159 0.31 -27.00 -1.34
C SER A 159 -0.04 -27.48 -2.75
N PRO A 160 -0.08 -28.80 -2.99
CA PRO A 160 -0.60 -29.35 -4.25
C PRO A 160 -2.07 -28.97 -4.50
N ASN A 161 -2.86 -28.72 -3.44
CA ASN A 161 -4.24 -28.26 -3.58
C ASN A 161 -4.30 -26.86 -4.21
N CYS A 162 -3.48 -25.93 -3.72
CA CYS A 162 -3.37 -24.59 -4.32
C CYS A 162 -2.95 -24.64 -5.80
N GLN A 163 -2.06 -25.57 -6.17
CA GLN A 163 -1.70 -25.78 -7.57
C GLN A 163 -2.90 -26.27 -8.41
N LYS A 164 -3.71 -27.19 -7.87
CA LYS A 164 -4.93 -27.68 -8.56
C LYS A 164 -5.97 -26.57 -8.74
N LEU A 165 -6.17 -25.74 -7.71
CA LEU A 165 -7.14 -24.64 -7.74
C LEU A 165 -6.76 -23.55 -8.75
N ASP A 166 -5.48 -23.22 -8.90
CA ASP A 166 -5.02 -22.21 -9.88
C ASP A 166 -4.91 -22.77 -11.31
N TRP A 167 -4.87 -24.11 -11.49
CA TRP A 167 -4.66 -24.75 -12.79
C TRP A 167 -5.59 -24.30 -13.92
N PRO A 168 -6.91 -24.06 -13.72
CA PRO A 168 -7.79 -23.55 -14.78
C PRO A 168 -7.29 -22.25 -15.41
N THR A 169 -6.67 -21.37 -14.61
CA THR A 169 -6.08 -20.11 -15.08
C THR A 169 -4.63 -20.30 -15.50
N HIS A 170 -3.85 -21.03 -14.70
CA HIS A 170 -2.42 -21.20 -14.91
C HIS A 170 -2.08 -22.11 -16.09
N LYS A 171 -2.93 -23.05 -16.52
CA LYS A 171 -2.60 -24.01 -17.59
C LYS A 171 -2.10 -23.34 -18.88
N SER A 172 -2.81 -22.31 -19.35
CA SER A 172 -2.42 -21.55 -20.54
C SER A 172 -1.19 -20.70 -20.27
N GLU A 173 -1.18 -20.02 -19.13
CA GLU A 173 -0.09 -19.15 -18.70
C GLU A 173 1.23 -19.91 -18.46
N CYS A 174 1.17 -21.16 -17.99
CA CYS A 174 2.33 -22.00 -17.70
C CYS A 174 3.17 -22.23 -18.95
N LYS A 175 2.51 -22.52 -20.08
CA LYS A 175 3.17 -22.66 -21.39
C LYS A 175 3.76 -21.33 -21.86
N ALA A 176 3.01 -20.24 -21.69
CA ALA A 176 3.46 -18.89 -22.03
C ALA A 176 4.68 -18.45 -21.22
N LEU A 177 4.68 -18.64 -19.89
CA LEU A 177 5.83 -18.31 -19.04
C LEU A 177 7.07 -19.11 -19.41
N GLN A 178 6.90 -20.41 -19.70
CA GLN A 178 8.00 -21.25 -20.13
C GLN A 178 8.60 -20.77 -21.45
N ALA A 179 7.77 -20.51 -22.46
CA ALA A 179 8.22 -20.06 -23.77
C ALA A 179 8.82 -18.65 -23.73
N PHE A 180 8.18 -17.73 -22.98
CA PHE A 180 8.66 -16.36 -22.82
C PHE A 180 10.06 -16.30 -22.19
N GLY A 181 10.33 -17.16 -21.19
CA GLY A 181 11.67 -17.28 -20.62
C GLY A 181 12.73 -17.68 -21.65
N VAL A 182 12.43 -18.66 -22.51
CA VAL A 182 13.32 -19.11 -23.59
C VAL A 182 13.56 -18.00 -24.62
N HIS A 183 12.50 -17.31 -25.05
CA HIS A 183 12.60 -16.18 -25.97
C HIS A 183 13.47 -15.06 -25.40
N ALA A 184 13.25 -14.70 -24.13
CA ALA A 184 13.98 -13.63 -23.47
C ALA A 184 15.48 -13.97 -23.25
N GLU A 185 15.84 -15.24 -23.10
CA GLU A 185 17.23 -15.69 -23.07
C GLU A 185 17.87 -15.64 -24.46
N PHE A 186 17.16 -16.09 -25.50
CA PHE A 186 17.63 -16.05 -26.88
C PHE A 186 17.96 -14.64 -27.36
N ILE A 187 17.04 -13.69 -27.19
CA ILE A 187 17.20 -12.30 -27.60
C ILE A 187 18.40 -11.66 -26.89
N ARG A 188 18.60 -11.97 -25.60
CA ARG A 188 19.76 -11.49 -24.84
C ARG A 188 21.08 -11.98 -25.43
N ASN A 189 21.15 -13.26 -25.77
CA ASN A 189 22.36 -13.86 -26.32
C ASN A 189 22.71 -13.26 -27.69
N GLN A 190 21.72 -12.85 -28.48
CA GLN A 190 21.94 -12.13 -29.74
C GLN A 190 22.44 -10.70 -29.51
N SER A 191 21.82 -9.94 -28.60
CA SER A 191 22.26 -8.57 -28.29
C SER A 191 23.69 -8.47 -27.74
N HIS A 192 24.23 -9.53 -27.12
CA HIS A 192 25.64 -9.60 -26.72
C HIS A 192 26.58 -10.02 -27.87
N ALA A 193 26.08 -10.70 -28.90
CA ALA A 193 26.85 -11.11 -30.08
C ALA A 193 26.95 -9.99 -31.12
N ASP A 194 25.91 -9.15 -31.25
CA ASP A 194 25.83 -8.07 -32.24
C ASP A 194 26.54 -6.76 -31.80
N ALA A 195 27.11 -6.71 -30.60
CA ALA A 195 27.92 -5.57 -30.12
C ALA A 195 29.24 -5.37 -30.89
N GLN A 196 29.47 -6.09 -31.99
CA GLN A 196 30.64 -5.96 -32.86
C GLN A 196 30.32 -5.81 -34.37
N VAL A 197 29.07 -5.66 -34.82
CA VAL A 197 28.77 -5.51 -36.26
C VAL A 197 27.59 -4.56 -36.54
N ASP A 198 27.90 -3.51 -37.32
CA ASP A 198 27.08 -2.57 -38.11
C ASP A 198 25.85 -1.82 -37.53
N GLU A 199 25.76 -0.52 -37.89
CA GLU A 199 24.79 0.49 -37.44
C GLU A 199 23.35 0.33 -37.98
N ASP A 200 23.08 -0.62 -38.88
CA ASP A 200 21.81 -0.70 -39.64
C ASP A 200 20.77 -1.73 -39.14
N VAL A 201 20.99 -2.38 -38.00
CA VAL A 201 20.00 -3.29 -37.37
C VAL A 201 19.56 -2.80 -35.98
N LYS A 202 18.97 -1.60 -35.91
CA LYS A 202 18.47 -1.01 -34.64
C LYS A 202 17.00 -1.30 -34.30
N ASP A 203 16.23 -1.98 -35.17
CA ASP A 203 14.78 -2.14 -34.95
C ASP A 203 14.37 -3.37 -34.12
N VAL A 204 15.12 -4.47 -34.15
CA VAL A 204 14.75 -5.69 -33.39
C VAL A 204 15.05 -5.54 -31.90
N GLY A 205 16.12 -4.82 -31.55
CA GLY A 205 16.48 -4.48 -30.17
C GLY A 205 15.51 -3.49 -29.52
N THR A 206 14.73 -2.74 -30.31
CA THR A 206 13.82 -1.70 -29.83
C THR A 206 12.42 -2.26 -29.50
N LEU A 207 11.96 -3.30 -30.22
CA LEU A 207 10.69 -3.99 -29.95
C LEU A 207 10.68 -4.79 -28.62
N VAL A 208 11.86 -5.18 -28.14
CA VAL A 208 12.07 -5.89 -26.85
C VAL A 208 12.93 -5.03 -25.88
N GLY A 209 13.30 -3.84 -26.33
CA GLY A 209 14.19 -2.86 -25.69
C GLY A 209 13.58 -2.08 -24.54
N THR A 210 12.33 -2.33 -24.15
CA THR A 210 11.82 -1.93 -22.83
C THR A 210 12.32 -2.92 -21.76
N SER A 211 13.64 -3.08 -21.67
CA SER A 211 14.35 -3.90 -20.67
C SER A 211 14.31 -3.31 -19.25
N GLN A 212 13.25 -2.56 -18.91
CA GLN A 212 12.78 -2.44 -17.53
C GLN A 212 11.64 -3.43 -17.26
N SER A 213 11.74 -4.67 -17.78
CA SER A 213 11.20 -5.81 -17.05
C SER A 213 11.99 -5.91 -15.75
N LEU A 214 11.52 -5.22 -14.70
CA LEU A 214 12.10 -5.12 -13.36
C LEU A 214 12.91 -6.38 -13.03
N ALA A 215 14.23 -6.28 -13.16
CA ALA A 215 15.13 -7.29 -12.66
C ALA A 215 14.83 -7.42 -11.16
N ALA A 216 14.35 -8.58 -10.72
CA ALA A 216 14.46 -8.93 -9.31
C ALA A 216 15.96 -9.15 -9.05
N HIS A 217 16.66 -8.08 -8.65
CA HIS A 217 18.03 -8.20 -8.14
C HIS A 217 17.97 -8.94 -6.81
N ASP A 218 18.60 -10.11 -6.77
CA ASP A 218 18.94 -10.81 -5.54
C ASP A 218 20.45 -10.67 -5.35
N ASP A 219 20.90 -9.58 -4.73
CA ASP A 219 22.33 -9.34 -4.47
C ASP A 219 22.95 -10.37 -3.48
N ARG A 220 22.15 -11.32 -2.97
CA ARG A 220 22.59 -12.34 -2.00
C ARG A 220 22.76 -13.74 -2.56
N ASN A 221 22.34 -13.98 -3.80
CA ASN A 221 22.55 -15.26 -4.48
C ASN A 221 22.81 -14.96 -5.95
N ASP A 222 23.84 -15.57 -6.51
CA ASP A 222 24.35 -15.49 -7.89
C ASP A 222 23.34 -15.97 -8.97
N ARG A 223 22.03 -15.73 -8.79
CA ARG A 223 20.92 -16.17 -9.62
C ARG A 223 20.54 -15.06 -10.59
N LYS A 224 20.64 -15.35 -11.88
CA LYS A 224 20.19 -14.45 -12.96
C LYS A 224 18.73 -14.00 -12.73
N PRO A 225 18.40 -12.70 -12.89
CA PRO A 225 17.04 -12.19 -12.68
C PRO A 225 16.05 -12.87 -13.63
N ARG A 226 14.92 -13.34 -13.07
CA ARG A 226 13.83 -13.96 -13.84
C ARG A 226 13.14 -12.89 -14.68
N ARG A 227 12.97 -13.15 -15.98
CA ARG A 227 12.20 -12.29 -16.89
C ARG A 227 10.78 -12.81 -17.01
N VAL A 228 9.83 -12.06 -16.49
CA VAL A 228 8.39 -12.30 -16.63
C VAL A 228 7.75 -11.06 -17.26
N PRO A 229 6.66 -11.20 -18.02
CA PRO A 229 5.97 -10.03 -18.57
C PRO A 229 5.42 -9.13 -17.47
N ASP A 230 5.14 -7.89 -17.84
CA ASP A 230 4.49 -6.92 -16.97
C ASP A 230 3.20 -7.49 -16.33
N MET A 231 2.88 -6.98 -15.15
CA MET A 231 1.72 -7.44 -14.39
C MET A 231 0.41 -7.20 -15.15
N GLY A 232 0.25 -6.05 -15.80
CA GLY A 232 -0.91 -5.74 -16.64
C GLY A 232 -0.99 -6.65 -17.87
N VAL A 233 0.15 -6.96 -18.48
CA VAL A 233 0.24 -7.92 -19.60
C VAL A 233 -0.20 -9.32 -19.19
N ARG A 234 0.23 -9.81 -18.01
CA ARG A 234 -0.21 -11.12 -17.50
C ARG A 234 -1.70 -11.15 -17.18
N VAL A 235 -2.25 -10.08 -16.60
CA VAL A 235 -3.70 -9.96 -16.37
C VAL A 235 -4.47 -9.96 -17.69
N ALA A 236 -4.03 -9.19 -18.69
CA ALA A 236 -4.66 -9.15 -20.02
C ALA A 236 -4.67 -10.53 -20.69
N ALA A 237 -3.54 -11.23 -20.66
CA ALA A 237 -3.45 -12.58 -21.24
C ALA A 237 -4.39 -13.57 -20.53
N ARG A 238 -4.48 -13.53 -19.19
CA ARG A 238 -5.43 -14.34 -18.42
C ARG A 238 -6.89 -14.08 -18.84
N LEU A 239 -7.29 -12.82 -19.00
CA LEU A 239 -8.64 -12.46 -19.46
C LEU A 239 -8.90 -12.99 -20.87
N ILE A 240 -7.96 -12.82 -21.79
CA ILE A 240 -8.07 -13.31 -23.18
C ILE A 240 -8.22 -14.83 -23.23
N TRP A 241 -7.45 -15.58 -22.42
CA TRP A 241 -7.59 -17.04 -22.37
C TRP A 241 -8.90 -17.48 -21.72
N GLN A 242 -9.40 -16.75 -20.72
CA GLN A 242 -10.69 -17.04 -20.07
C GLN A 242 -11.90 -16.74 -20.97
N ARG A 243 -11.80 -15.79 -21.91
CA ARG A 243 -12.85 -15.48 -22.89
C ARG A 243 -13.41 -16.74 -23.56
N ARG A 244 -12.53 -17.70 -23.90
CA ARG A 244 -12.89 -18.98 -24.53
C ARG A 244 -13.82 -19.86 -23.69
N SER A 245 -13.67 -19.85 -22.37
CA SER A 245 -14.49 -20.67 -21.46
C SER A 245 -15.67 -19.92 -20.86
N LYS A 246 -15.57 -18.60 -20.72
CA LYS A 246 -16.62 -17.74 -20.14
C LYS A 246 -17.61 -17.18 -21.17
N GLY A 247 -17.24 -17.14 -22.45
CA GLY A 247 -18.09 -16.67 -23.54
C GLY A 247 -18.11 -15.15 -23.72
N GLU A 248 -18.76 -14.71 -24.81
CA GLU A 248 -18.78 -13.31 -25.26
C GLU A 248 -19.58 -12.38 -24.35
N GLU A 249 -20.66 -12.84 -23.73
CA GLU A 249 -21.44 -11.99 -22.80
C GLU A 249 -20.61 -11.58 -21.57
N TRP A 250 -19.78 -12.48 -21.05
CA TRP A 250 -18.82 -12.14 -20.01
C TRP A 250 -17.71 -11.20 -20.52
N TRP A 251 -17.27 -11.39 -21.77
CA TRP A 251 -16.26 -10.51 -22.38
C TRP A 251 -16.76 -9.08 -22.54
N LYS A 252 -18.04 -8.87 -22.88
CA LYS A 252 -18.65 -7.53 -22.91
C LYS A 252 -18.55 -6.80 -21.56
N LEU A 253 -18.65 -7.53 -20.43
CA LEU A 253 -18.42 -6.94 -19.10
C LEU A 253 -16.96 -6.53 -18.92
N VAL A 254 -16.01 -7.34 -19.38
CA VAL A 254 -14.57 -6.99 -19.37
C VAL A 254 -14.33 -5.74 -20.21
N GLU A 255 -14.88 -5.66 -21.42
CA GLU A 255 -14.76 -4.50 -22.32
C GLU A 255 -15.45 -3.24 -21.79
N SER A 256 -16.44 -3.38 -20.90
CA SER A 256 -17.14 -2.25 -20.29
C SER A 256 -16.29 -1.46 -19.30
N HIS A 257 -15.12 -1.94 -18.87
CA HIS A 257 -14.23 -1.19 -17.99
C HIS A 257 -13.72 0.09 -18.65
N CYS A 258 -13.62 1.18 -17.89
CA CYS A 258 -13.21 2.46 -18.47
C CYS A 258 -11.73 2.46 -18.89
N ALA A 259 -11.45 2.70 -20.17
CA ALA A 259 -10.11 2.79 -20.72
C ALA A 259 -9.51 4.22 -20.65
N HIS A 260 -10.33 5.28 -20.52
CA HIS A 260 -9.90 6.70 -20.57
C HIS A 260 -8.82 7.00 -21.63
N ARG A 261 -9.04 6.53 -22.86
CA ARG A 261 -8.12 6.77 -23.97
C ARG A 261 -8.60 7.91 -24.84
N ASP A 262 -7.68 8.80 -25.19
CA ASP A 262 -7.89 9.83 -26.20
C ASP A 262 -7.66 9.24 -27.62
N GLU A 263 -8.08 9.98 -28.64
CA GLU A 263 -7.71 9.70 -30.04
C GLU A 263 -6.27 10.13 -30.33
N GLN A 264 -5.73 11.11 -29.60
CA GLN A 264 -4.38 11.62 -29.79
C GLN A 264 -3.30 10.70 -29.19
N VAL A 265 -2.19 10.52 -29.93
CA VAL A 265 -1.04 9.72 -29.48
C VAL A 265 -0.22 10.50 -28.45
N THR A 266 -0.47 10.23 -27.18
CA THR A 266 0.28 10.79 -26.05
C THR A 266 1.49 9.91 -25.67
N GLU A 267 2.35 10.36 -24.75
CA GLU A 267 3.39 9.51 -24.13
C GLU A 267 2.77 8.26 -23.49
N TYR A 268 1.61 8.42 -22.84
CA TYR A 268 0.85 7.32 -22.27
C TYR A 268 0.45 6.28 -23.32
N GLU A 269 -0.03 6.72 -24.49
CA GLU A 269 -0.35 5.83 -25.62
C GLU A 269 0.89 5.10 -26.16
N ARG A 270 2.06 5.75 -26.18
CA ARG A 270 3.33 5.10 -26.56
C ARG A 270 3.73 3.99 -25.57
N GLN A 271 3.56 4.24 -24.28
CA GLN A 271 3.83 3.25 -23.23
C GLN A 271 2.86 2.07 -23.28
N LEU A 272 1.56 2.33 -23.53
CA LEU A 272 0.57 1.29 -23.80
C LEU A 272 0.94 0.47 -25.05
N GLY A 273 1.44 1.12 -26.11
CA GLY A 273 1.93 0.45 -27.31
C GLY A 273 3.03 -0.57 -27.02
N ALA A 274 4.01 -0.22 -26.17
CA ALA A 274 5.06 -1.14 -25.74
C ALA A 274 4.48 -2.34 -24.95
N LEU A 275 3.49 -2.12 -24.09
CA LEU A 275 2.80 -3.20 -23.38
C LEU A 275 1.99 -4.10 -24.33
N VAL A 276 1.37 -3.55 -25.38
CA VAL A 276 0.70 -4.34 -26.41
C VAL A 276 1.68 -5.23 -27.15
N VAL A 277 2.84 -4.72 -27.54
CA VAL A 277 3.90 -5.54 -28.16
C VAL A 277 4.30 -6.70 -27.23
N GLN A 278 4.51 -6.41 -25.95
CA GLN A 278 4.83 -7.45 -24.96
C GLN A 278 3.67 -8.45 -24.78
N LEU A 279 2.41 -8.00 -24.80
CA LEU A 279 1.24 -8.87 -24.73
C LEU A 279 1.12 -9.79 -25.95
N VAL A 280 1.27 -9.25 -27.16
CA VAL A 280 1.24 -10.05 -28.39
C VAL A 280 2.36 -11.08 -28.37
N HIS A 281 3.58 -10.68 -27.99
CA HIS A 281 4.71 -11.61 -27.82
C HIS A 281 4.39 -12.69 -26.80
N TYR A 282 3.82 -12.33 -25.65
CA TYR A 282 3.48 -13.28 -24.60
C TYR A 282 2.39 -14.28 -25.00
N LEU A 283 1.43 -13.86 -25.82
CA LEU A 283 0.38 -14.74 -26.34
C LEU A 283 0.89 -15.71 -27.40
N ILE A 284 1.81 -15.27 -28.27
CA ILE A 284 2.30 -16.04 -29.43
C ILE A 284 3.55 -16.88 -29.15
N CYS A 285 4.36 -16.53 -28.14
CA CYS A 285 5.62 -17.25 -27.87
C CYS A 285 5.47 -18.77 -27.64
N PRO A 286 4.34 -19.33 -27.16
CA PRO A 286 4.17 -20.79 -27.10
C PRO A 286 4.08 -21.49 -28.46
N THR A 287 3.83 -20.76 -29.54
CA THR A 287 3.56 -21.32 -30.88
C THR A 287 4.69 -21.08 -31.88
N VAL A 288 5.72 -20.32 -31.49
CA VAL A 288 6.79 -19.86 -32.41
C VAL A 288 8.15 -20.00 -31.75
N LYS A 289 9.17 -20.41 -32.52
CA LYS A 289 10.54 -20.46 -32.00
C LYS A 289 11.13 -19.04 -31.91
N PRO A 290 12.05 -18.78 -30.96
CA PRO A 290 12.67 -17.45 -30.84
C PRO A 290 13.29 -16.91 -32.13
N SER A 291 13.89 -17.77 -32.95
CA SER A 291 14.52 -17.40 -34.24
C SER A 291 13.53 -17.00 -35.33
N GLU A 292 12.28 -17.43 -35.23
CA GLU A 292 11.23 -17.21 -36.24
C GLU A 292 10.36 -16.00 -35.90
N LEU A 293 10.45 -15.49 -34.66
CA LEU A 293 9.62 -14.39 -34.16
C LEU A 293 9.68 -13.11 -35.02
N PRO A 294 10.86 -12.63 -35.49
CA PRO A 294 10.93 -11.39 -36.28
C PRO A 294 10.18 -11.45 -37.62
N GLN A 295 10.00 -12.65 -38.17
CA GLN A 295 9.36 -12.88 -39.46
C GLN A 295 7.90 -13.35 -39.31
N THR A 296 7.42 -13.49 -38.07
CA THR A 296 6.08 -14.00 -37.80
C THR A 296 5.05 -12.89 -37.91
N ASP A 297 4.12 -13.03 -38.84
CA ASP A 297 2.90 -12.23 -38.84
C ASP A 297 1.97 -12.70 -37.71
N SER A 298 1.74 -11.83 -36.73
CA SER A 298 0.87 -12.12 -35.58
C SER A 298 -0.63 -11.92 -35.89
N ALA A 299 -0.99 -11.29 -37.02
CA ALA A 299 -2.38 -10.95 -37.33
C ALA A 299 -3.30 -12.17 -37.45
N PRO A 300 -2.93 -13.28 -38.14
CA PRO A 300 -3.78 -14.47 -38.21
C PRO A 300 -4.01 -15.11 -36.84
N PHE A 301 -2.99 -15.09 -35.98
CA PHE A 301 -3.09 -15.62 -34.62
C PHE A 301 -4.00 -14.76 -33.75
N LEU A 302 -3.88 -13.43 -33.82
CA LEU A 302 -4.78 -12.50 -33.12
C LEU A 302 -6.22 -12.61 -33.61
N ALA A 303 -6.44 -12.80 -34.92
CA ALA A 303 -7.77 -13.06 -35.47
C ALA A 303 -8.39 -14.33 -34.89
N SER A 304 -7.59 -15.39 -34.65
CA SER A 304 -8.05 -16.62 -33.98
C SER A 304 -8.44 -16.43 -32.51
N LEU A 305 -8.04 -15.30 -31.91
CA LEU A 305 -8.42 -14.87 -30.56
C LEU A 305 -9.57 -13.85 -30.56
N GLY A 306 -10.12 -13.53 -31.73
CA GLY A 306 -11.21 -12.56 -31.89
C GLY A 306 -10.74 -11.10 -31.97
N PHE A 307 -9.48 -10.87 -32.35
CA PHE A 307 -8.92 -9.52 -32.53
C PHE A 307 -8.53 -9.26 -33.97
N THR A 308 -9.17 -8.30 -34.62
CA THR A 308 -8.88 -7.87 -36.00
C THR A 308 -7.91 -6.69 -36.09
N SER A 309 -7.61 -6.06 -34.95
CA SER A 309 -6.65 -4.95 -34.84
C SER A 309 -6.04 -4.91 -33.43
N THR A 310 -5.03 -4.05 -33.23
CA THR A 310 -4.40 -3.83 -31.92
C THR A 310 -5.16 -2.84 -31.03
N ARG A 311 -6.13 -2.08 -31.57
CA ARG A 311 -6.91 -1.08 -30.80
C ARG A 311 -7.66 -1.69 -29.60
N PRO A 312 -8.33 -2.86 -29.71
CA PRO A 312 -8.94 -3.52 -28.56
C PRO A 312 -7.91 -3.95 -27.49
N LEU A 313 -6.69 -4.32 -27.89
CA LEU A 313 -5.63 -4.70 -26.95
C LEU A 313 -5.12 -3.48 -26.17
N LEU A 314 -4.99 -2.32 -26.85
CA LEU A 314 -4.69 -1.05 -26.19
C LEU A 314 -5.79 -0.66 -25.19
N ASN A 315 -7.07 -0.77 -25.59
CA ASN A 315 -8.20 -0.52 -24.69
C ASN A 315 -8.17 -1.45 -23.47
N LEU A 316 -7.92 -2.75 -23.67
CA LEU A 316 -7.88 -3.73 -22.58
C LEU A 316 -6.78 -3.39 -21.56
N LEU A 317 -5.58 -3.06 -22.01
CA LEU A 317 -4.47 -2.70 -21.13
C LEU A 317 -4.73 -1.39 -20.37
N ALA A 318 -5.27 -0.38 -21.06
CA ALA A 318 -5.67 0.87 -20.42
C ALA A 318 -6.78 0.65 -19.38
N SER A 319 -7.78 -0.17 -19.69
CA SER A 319 -8.83 -0.55 -18.75
C SER A 319 -8.26 -1.31 -17.53
N ILE A 320 -7.28 -2.18 -17.71
CA ILE A 320 -6.61 -2.86 -16.58
C ILE A 320 -5.87 -1.85 -15.70
N GLN A 321 -5.17 -0.87 -16.29
CA GLN A 321 -4.45 0.16 -15.54
C GLN A 321 -5.41 1.06 -14.74
N ASN A 322 -6.54 1.44 -15.33
CA ASN A 322 -7.49 2.37 -14.71
C ASN A 322 -8.44 1.74 -13.69
N ASN A 323 -8.64 0.42 -13.76
CA ASN A 323 -9.66 -0.25 -12.94
C ASN A 323 -9.07 -1.33 -12.03
N GLY A 324 -7.78 -1.65 -12.19
CA GLY A 324 -7.11 -2.65 -11.40
C GLY A 324 -6.99 -2.24 -9.93
N VAL A 325 -7.30 -3.17 -9.04
CA VAL A 325 -7.20 -3.01 -7.59
C VAL A 325 -5.93 -3.69 -7.10
N THR A 326 -5.15 -2.99 -6.28
CA THR A 326 -3.98 -3.56 -5.62
C THR A 326 -4.33 -4.81 -4.83
N LEU A 327 -3.71 -5.94 -5.17
CA LEU A 327 -3.68 -7.10 -4.28
C LEU A 327 -2.67 -6.81 -3.16
N THR A 328 -3.12 -6.93 -1.91
CA THR A 328 -2.32 -6.64 -0.74
C THR A 328 -2.06 -7.89 0.11
N ALA A 329 -0.88 -7.95 0.72
CA ALA A 329 -0.59 -8.87 1.83
C ALA A 329 -1.40 -8.50 3.08
N PRO A 330 -1.43 -9.34 4.14
CA PRO A 330 -2.11 -9.02 5.40
C PRO A 330 -1.68 -7.71 6.07
N ASP A 331 -0.43 -7.31 5.90
CA ASP A 331 0.10 -6.03 6.39
C ASP A 331 -0.23 -4.85 5.45
N LEU A 332 -1.05 -5.08 4.43
CA LEU A 332 -1.45 -4.17 3.36
C LEU A 332 -0.33 -3.82 2.36
N SER A 333 0.81 -4.51 2.42
CA SER A 333 1.87 -4.32 1.43
C SER A 333 1.37 -4.71 0.03
N PRO A 334 1.67 -3.93 -1.03
CA PRO A 334 1.26 -4.26 -2.39
C PRO A 334 2.03 -5.47 -2.91
N ILE A 335 1.32 -6.54 -3.27
CA ILE A 335 1.92 -7.78 -3.77
C ILE A 335 1.44 -8.17 -5.16
N GLY A 336 0.42 -7.50 -5.71
CA GLY A 336 -0.09 -7.80 -7.05
C GLY A 336 -1.24 -6.91 -7.50
N LEU A 337 -1.99 -7.39 -8.49
CA LEU A 337 -3.13 -6.72 -9.12
C LEU A 337 -4.31 -7.67 -9.21
N SER A 338 -5.51 -7.20 -8.91
CA SER A 338 -6.79 -7.91 -9.08
C SER A 338 -7.76 -7.03 -9.87
N LEU A 339 -8.61 -7.62 -10.69
CA LEU A 339 -9.60 -6.88 -11.49
C LEU A 339 -11.00 -7.45 -11.31
N HIS A 340 -11.98 -6.59 -11.05
CA HIS A 340 -13.40 -6.94 -11.10
C HIS A 340 -14.26 -5.70 -11.37
N LEU A 341 -15.12 -5.76 -12.38
CA LEU A 341 -15.92 -4.61 -12.85
C LEU A 341 -16.69 -3.91 -11.74
N HIS A 342 -17.55 -4.65 -11.03
CA HIS A 342 -18.50 -4.05 -10.09
C HIS A 342 -17.85 -3.38 -8.88
N ILE A 343 -16.66 -3.83 -8.46
CA ILE A 343 -15.91 -3.16 -7.39
C ILE A 343 -15.24 -1.89 -7.93
N SER A 344 -14.74 -1.91 -9.17
CA SER A 344 -14.14 -0.75 -9.82
C SER A 344 -15.13 0.35 -10.19
N LEU A 345 -16.45 0.13 -10.06
CA LEU A 345 -17.47 1.18 -10.17
C LEU A 345 -17.49 2.16 -8.98
N ALA A 346 -16.85 1.84 -7.85
CA ALA A 346 -16.77 2.75 -6.72
C ALA A 346 -15.82 3.91 -7.04
N ASN A 347 -16.36 5.10 -7.33
CA ASN A 347 -15.60 6.29 -7.70
C ASN A 347 -14.63 6.77 -6.60
N HIS A 348 -13.66 7.58 -6.97
CA HIS A 348 -12.69 8.13 -6.03
C HIS A 348 -13.27 9.21 -5.09
N SER A 349 -12.86 9.16 -3.83
CA SER A 349 -12.89 10.30 -2.90
C SER A 349 -11.70 10.26 -1.96
N CYS A 350 -11.09 11.43 -1.66
CA CYS A 350 -10.07 11.52 -0.60
C CYS A 350 -10.67 11.49 0.83
N LEU A 351 -12.01 11.38 0.95
CA LEU A 351 -12.77 11.07 2.16
C LEU A 351 -13.76 9.94 1.84
N PRO A 352 -13.27 8.74 1.52
CA PRO A 352 -14.12 7.66 1.04
C PRO A 352 -15.11 7.22 2.11
N ASN A 353 -16.25 6.66 1.67
CA ASN A 353 -17.22 6.02 2.56
C ASN A 353 -17.11 4.49 2.56
N SER A 354 -16.25 3.94 1.71
CA SER A 354 -15.96 2.52 1.64
C SER A 354 -14.47 2.23 1.45
N ALA A 355 -14.07 0.99 1.74
CA ALA A 355 -12.73 0.46 1.45
C ALA A 355 -12.84 -0.82 0.64
N ILE A 356 -11.92 -1.00 -0.31
CA ILE A 356 -11.75 -2.24 -1.04
C ILE A 356 -10.71 -3.08 -0.31
N ILE A 357 -11.04 -4.33 -0.02
CA ILE A 357 -10.17 -5.27 0.66
C ILE A 357 -10.05 -6.54 -0.18
N CYS A 358 -8.81 -6.94 -0.45
CA CYS A 358 -8.50 -8.24 -1.04
C CYS A 358 -8.14 -9.21 0.10
N VAL A 359 -9.03 -10.15 0.41
CA VAL A 359 -8.78 -11.12 1.50
C VAL A 359 -8.14 -12.39 0.92
N PRO A 360 -6.90 -12.74 1.30
CA PRO A 360 -6.35 -14.06 1.03
C PRO A 360 -7.07 -15.07 1.93
N ARG A 361 -7.71 -16.11 1.38
CA ARG A 361 -8.32 -17.16 2.23
C ARG A 361 -7.24 -18.04 2.86
N ALA A 362 -7.43 -18.38 4.14
CA ALA A 362 -6.60 -19.34 4.85
C ALA A 362 -6.65 -20.74 4.19
N SER A 363 -5.49 -21.41 4.16
CA SER A 363 -5.35 -22.81 3.70
C SER A 363 -6.30 -23.72 4.48
N GLY A 364 -7.33 -24.27 3.82
CA GLY A 364 -8.27 -25.21 4.43
C GLY A 364 -9.75 -25.08 4.02
N SER A 365 -10.11 -24.16 3.12
CA SER A 365 -11.47 -24.08 2.60
C SER A 365 -11.81 -25.29 1.71
N GLN A 366 -13.04 -25.79 1.86
CA GLN A 366 -13.57 -26.96 1.15
C GLN A 366 -13.46 -26.84 -0.38
N ASP A 367 -13.43 -27.99 -1.05
CA ASP A 367 -13.31 -28.13 -2.50
C ASP A 367 -14.31 -27.24 -3.27
N GLY A 368 -13.80 -26.40 -4.18
CA GLY A 368 -14.59 -25.75 -5.24
C GLY A 368 -14.89 -24.25 -5.09
N GLN A 369 -14.47 -23.58 -4.01
CA GLN A 369 -14.67 -22.12 -3.85
C GLN A 369 -13.43 -21.30 -4.30
N PRO A 370 -13.61 -20.08 -4.82
CA PRO A 370 -12.50 -19.25 -5.30
C PRO A 370 -11.52 -18.91 -4.15
N SER A 371 -10.22 -18.99 -4.45
CA SER A 371 -9.13 -18.83 -3.47
C SER A 371 -8.93 -17.39 -2.99
N GLN A 372 -9.58 -16.41 -3.65
CA GLN A 372 -9.52 -15.00 -3.34
C GLN A 372 -10.88 -14.34 -3.50
N ILE A 373 -11.21 -13.45 -2.58
CA ILE A 373 -12.41 -12.62 -2.64
C ILE A 373 -11.97 -11.16 -2.50
N MET A 374 -12.52 -10.31 -3.37
CA MET A 374 -12.47 -8.86 -3.25
C MET A 374 -13.75 -8.39 -2.57
N ARG A 375 -13.62 -7.53 -1.55
CA ARG A 375 -14.76 -6.99 -0.79
C ARG A 375 -14.79 -5.48 -0.84
N LEU A 376 -15.98 -4.91 -0.93
CA LEU A 376 -16.22 -3.49 -0.74
C LEU A 376 -16.98 -3.31 0.57
N LEU A 377 -16.41 -2.59 1.51
CA LEU A 377 -16.90 -2.52 2.89
C LEU A 377 -17.13 -1.08 3.33
N ALA A 378 -18.21 -0.82 4.07
CA ALA A 378 -18.56 0.52 4.51
C ALA A 378 -17.62 0.96 5.65
N LEU A 379 -16.99 2.13 5.51
CA LEU A 379 -16.15 2.71 6.58
C LEU A 379 -16.95 3.61 7.53
N LYS A 380 -18.05 4.17 7.05
CA LYS A 380 -18.95 5.05 7.78
C LYS A 380 -20.40 4.73 7.39
N PRO A 381 -21.41 5.29 8.08
CA PRO A 381 -22.78 5.17 7.60
C PRO A 381 -22.90 5.66 6.15
N ILE A 382 -23.64 4.93 5.32
CA ILE A 382 -23.92 5.29 3.92
C ILE A 382 -25.43 5.44 3.79
N GLU A 383 -25.88 6.67 3.55
CA GLU A 383 -27.30 7.00 3.50
C GLU A 383 -27.93 6.61 2.16
N PRO A 384 -29.26 6.41 2.10
CA PRO A 384 -29.95 6.14 0.84
C PRO A 384 -29.71 7.25 -0.18
N GLY A 385 -29.40 6.86 -1.41
CA GLY A 385 -29.03 7.78 -2.50
C GLY A 385 -27.57 8.25 -2.48
N GLU A 386 -26.78 7.94 -1.44
CA GLU A 386 -25.38 8.36 -1.33
C GLU A 386 -24.48 7.56 -2.29
N GLU A 387 -23.60 8.28 -2.99
CA GLU A 387 -22.56 7.69 -3.85
C GLU A 387 -21.58 6.88 -3.00
N ILE A 388 -21.33 5.63 -3.40
CA ILE A 388 -20.32 4.79 -2.77
C ILE A 388 -18.97 5.11 -3.41
N THR A 389 -18.00 5.50 -2.58
CA THR A 389 -16.68 5.95 -3.00
C THR A 389 -15.57 5.23 -2.25
N ALA A 390 -14.49 4.93 -2.96
CA ALA A 390 -13.25 4.36 -2.43
C ALA A 390 -12.07 5.32 -2.65
N SER A 391 -10.90 5.04 -2.08
CA SER A 391 -9.67 5.79 -2.40
C SER A 391 -8.85 5.06 -3.46
N TYR A 392 -8.26 5.82 -4.38
CA TYR A 392 -7.38 5.33 -5.46
C TYR A 392 -5.92 5.75 -5.25
N CYS A 393 -5.67 6.55 -4.21
CA CYS A 393 -4.36 7.09 -3.85
C CYS A 393 -4.11 6.87 -2.37
N ASP A 394 -2.88 7.13 -1.93
CA ASP A 394 -2.56 7.21 -0.51
C ASP A 394 -3.30 8.40 0.11
N LEU A 395 -3.98 8.15 1.23
CA LEU A 395 -4.75 9.18 1.93
C LEU A 395 -3.89 10.01 2.88
N THR A 396 -2.62 9.64 3.10
CA THR A 396 -1.65 10.34 3.93
C THR A 396 -0.86 11.41 3.18
N ASP A 397 -0.85 11.35 1.84
CA ASP A 397 -0.21 12.34 0.96
C ASP A 397 -0.87 13.71 1.02
N SER A 398 -0.17 14.79 0.61
CA SER A 398 -0.74 16.15 0.50
C SER A 398 -1.77 16.26 -0.65
N ARG A 399 -2.55 17.35 -0.70
CA ARG A 399 -3.53 17.54 -1.78
C ARG A 399 -2.83 17.55 -3.14
N ILE A 400 -1.70 18.26 -3.25
CA ILE A 400 -0.97 18.41 -4.51
C ILE A 400 -0.48 17.05 -5.02
N ILE A 401 0.11 16.23 -4.14
CA ILE A 401 0.61 14.90 -4.49
C ILE A 401 -0.55 13.96 -4.90
N ARG A 402 -1.65 13.96 -4.15
CA ARG A 402 -2.85 13.17 -4.52
C ARG A 402 -3.41 13.59 -5.87
N GLN A 403 -3.54 14.89 -6.15
CA GLN A 403 -4.02 15.38 -7.45
C GLN A 403 -3.08 14.97 -8.59
N LYS A 404 -1.76 15.13 -8.40
CA LYS A 404 -0.76 14.71 -9.39
C LYS A 404 -0.86 13.21 -9.68
N SER A 405 -0.97 12.38 -8.65
CA SER A 405 -1.14 10.92 -8.82
C SER A 405 -2.45 10.56 -9.50
N LEU A 406 -3.57 11.17 -9.12
CA LEU A 406 -4.87 10.88 -9.74
C LEU A 406 -4.93 11.32 -11.21
N GLN A 407 -4.33 12.48 -11.53
CA GLN A 407 -4.26 12.97 -12.91
C GLN A 407 -3.37 12.08 -13.77
N ALA A 408 -2.22 11.64 -13.24
CA ALA A 408 -1.28 10.79 -13.97
C ALA A 408 -1.81 9.37 -14.20
N SER A 409 -2.48 8.78 -13.20
CA SER A 409 -2.91 7.37 -13.25
C SER A 409 -4.35 7.15 -13.70
N TYR A 410 -5.24 8.14 -13.50
CA TYR A 410 -6.68 8.01 -13.75
C TYR A 410 -7.26 9.17 -14.56
N HIS A 411 -6.44 10.13 -14.99
CA HIS A 411 -6.81 11.19 -15.94
C HIS A 411 -7.93 12.14 -15.46
N PHE A 412 -8.08 12.33 -14.15
CA PHE A 412 -9.06 13.28 -13.60
C PHE A 412 -8.51 14.10 -12.43
N THR A 413 -9.09 15.28 -12.23
CA THR A 413 -8.85 16.14 -11.06
C THR A 413 -9.93 15.93 -10.01
N CYS A 414 -9.53 15.57 -8.78
CA CYS A 414 -10.46 15.27 -7.70
C CYS A 414 -11.11 16.54 -7.12
N ALA A 415 -12.44 16.62 -7.17
CA ALA A 415 -13.23 17.73 -6.62
C ALA A 415 -13.95 17.38 -5.30
N CYS A 416 -13.46 16.37 -4.55
CA CYS A 416 -14.05 15.94 -3.30
C CYS A 416 -13.97 17.01 -2.20
N LEU A 417 -14.73 16.82 -1.11
CA LEU A 417 -14.80 17.76 0.00
C LEU A 417 -13.44 18.01 0.67
N ALA A 418 -12.58 16.98 0.81
CA ALA A 418 -11.23 17.16 1.34
C ALA A 418 -10.38 18.06 0.45
N CYS A 419 -10.34 17.80 -0.86
CA CYS A 419 -9.57 18.62 -1.80
C CYS A 419 -10.05 20.08 -1.84
N LYS A 420 -11.38 20.30 -1.77
CA LYS A 420 -11.97 21.64 -1.67
C LYS A 420 -11.61 22.36 -0.37
N ARG A 421 -11.64 21.65 0.77
CA ARG A 421 -11.31 22.22 2.09
C ARG A 421 -9.82 22.56 2.21
N SER A 422 -8.93 21.67 1.76
CA SER A 422 -7.48 21.91 1.75
C SER A 422 -7.12 23.13 0.89
N LEU A 423 -7.68 23.24 -0.32
CA LEU A 423 -7.46 24.40 -1.19
C LEU A 423 -7.89 25.71 -0.51
N LYS A 424 -9.12 25.77 0.02
CA LYS A 424 -9.63 26.95 0.72
C LYS A 424 -8.80 27.31 1.96
N ALA A 425 -8.31 26.30 2.68
CA ALA A 425 -7.47 26.52 3.85
C ALA A 425 -6.13 27.14 3.47
N SER A 426 -5.51 26.66 2.39
CA SER A 426 -4.25 27.21 1.88
C SER A 426 -4.41 28.63 1.35
N GLU A 427 -5.47 28.91 0.58
CA GLU A 427 -5.79 30.26 0.10
C GLU A 427 -6.04 31.25 1.25
N ALA A 428 -6.75 30.82 2.29
CA ALA A 428 -6.98 31.63 3.48
C ALA A 428 -5.66 31.94 4.20
N ALA A 429 -4.78 30.94 4.36
CA ALA A 429 -3.46 31.12 4.96
C ALA A 429 -2.60 32.12 4.19
N SER A 430 -2.56 32.01 2.85
CA SER A 430 -1.85 32.93 1.97
C SER A 430 -2.36 34.37 2.07
N LYS A 431 -3.64 34.56 2.41
CA LYS A 431 -4.27 35.87 2.64
C LYS A 431 -4.18 36.34 4.10
N GLY A 432 -3.43 35.64 4.94
CA GLY A 432 -3.27 35.95 6.37
C GLY A 432 -4.55 35.79 7.18
N LYS A 433 -5.43 34.86 6.80
CA LYS A 433 -6.69 34.57 7.49
C LYS A 433 -6.64 33.24 8.22
N ALA A 434 -7.26 33.20 9.40
CA ALA A 434 -7.36 31.98 10.18
C ALA A 434 -8.32 31.00 9.51
N HIS A 435 -7.94 29.74 9.40
CA HIS A 435 -8.79 28.68 8.87
C HIS A 435 -8.46 27.35 9.56
N THR A 436 -9.38 26.38 9.49
CA THR A 436 -9.10 25.00 9.93
C THR A 436 -8.15 24.34 8.94
N ALA A 437 -7.06 23.74 9.44
CA ALA A 437 -6.08 23.04 8.62
C ALA A 437 -6.55 21.64 8.21
N ASP A 438 -6.16 21.20 7.01
CA ASP A 438 -6.16 19.77 6.68
C ASP A 438 -4.99 19.12 7.44
N PRO A 439 -5.18 18.01 8.18
CA PRO A 439 -4.11 17.39 8.97
C PRO A 439 -2.84 17.02 8.18
N ARG A 440 -2.97 16.83 6.85
CA ARG A 440 -1.85 16.49 5.96
C ARG A 440 -1.04 17.69 5.52
N GLU A 441 -1.60 18.89 5.68
CA GLU A 441 -1.07 20.17 5.21
C GLU A 441 -1.23 21.20 6.35
N ALA A 442 -0.69 20.83 7.51
CA ALA A 442 -0.82 21.58 8.75
C ALA A 442 0.56 21.87 9.36
N MET A 443 0.66 22.94 10.14
CA MET A 443 1.80 23.23 11.00
C MET A 443 1.36 23.60 12.41
N TRP A 444 2.26 23.51 13.37
CA TRP A 444 1.96 23.93 14.73
C TRP A 444 1.85 25.44 14.85
N CYS A 445 0.94 25.92 15.70
CA CYS A 445 0.95 27.33 16.11
C CYS A 445 2.32 27.70 16.70
N GLY A 446 2.83 28.89 16.37
CA GLY A 446 4.10 29.42 16.92
C GLY A 446 4.11 29.55 18.44
N LYS A 447 2.95 29.78 19.08
CA LYS A 447 2.79 29.76 20.55
C LYS A 447 2.60 28.36 21.14
N ARG A 448 2.58 27.30 20.32
CA ARG A 448 2.35 25.91 20.76
C ARG A 448 1.11 25.71 21.63
N CYS A 449 0.02 26.43 21.33
CA CYS A 449 -1.24 26.30 22.07
C CYS A 449 -2.02 25.00 21.79
N GLY A 450 -1.37 23.96 21.25
CA GLY A 450 -1.99 22.68 20.85
C GLY A 450 -2.79 22.70 19.53
N SER A 451 -2.97 23.86 18.89
CA SER A 451 -3.71 23.99 17.63
C SER A 451 -2.79 24.05 16.41
N THR A 452 -3.33 23.64 15.26
CA THR A 452 -2.63 23.67 13.99
C THR A 452 -3.08 24.82 13.09
N LEU A 453 -2.19 25.25 12.20
CA LEU A 453 -2.40 26.27 11.19
C LEU A 453 -2.30 25.64 9.80
N PRO A 454 -3.11 26.07 8.83
CA PRO A 454 -2.98 25.63 7.44
C PRO A 454 -1.66 26.11 6.82
N LEU A 455 -1.08 25.31 5.92
CA LEU A 455 0.07 25.73 5.12
C LEU A 455 -0.37 26.74 4.03
N PRO A 456 0.38 27.85 3.83
CA PRO A 456 0.13 28.76 2.71
C PRO A 456 0.49 28.09 1.39
N ALA A 457 0.14 28.74 0.27
CA ALA A 457 0.59 28.31 -1.04
C ALA A 457 2.12 28.30 -1.09
N LEU A 458 2.70 27.13 -1.39
CA LEU A 458 4.15 26.93 -1.36
C LEU A 458 4.82 27.20 -2.72
N GLU A 459 4.05 27.22 -3.81
CA GLU A 459 4.56 27.31 -5.20
C GLU A 459 4.81 28.76 -5.64
N SER A 460 4.18 29.75 -5.00
CA SER A 460 4.19 31.15 -5.44
C SER A 460 4.73 32.07 -4.33
N GLY A 461 6.04 32.30 -4.28
CA GLY A 461 6.60 33.22 -3.30
C GLY A 461 8.08 33.53 -3.52
N ASN A 462 8.42 34.81 -3.42
CA ASN A 462 9.80 35.27 -3.34
C ASN A 462 10.46 34.69 -2.08
N VAL A 463 11.75 34.33 -2.12
CA VAL A 463 12.46 33.54 -1.08
C VAL A 463 12.43 34.20 0.31
N LEU A 464 12.21 35.52 0.36
CA LEU A 464 12.22 36.32 1.59
C LEU A 464 10.83 36.80 2.06
N GLN A 465 9.76 36.49 1.34
CA GLN A 465 8.43 36.99 1.69
C GLN A 465 7.85 36.20 2.87
N LYS A 466 7.64 36.89 3.99
CA LYS A 466 6.95 36.34 5.16
C LYS A 466 5.43 36.34 4.96
N ALA A 467 4.79 35.25 5.35
CA ALA A 467 3.34 35.12 5.43
C ALA A 467 2.90 35.07 6.91
N PRO A 468 2.10 36.04 7.39
CA PRO A 468 1.55 36.01 8.74
C PRO A 468 0.31 35.11 8.78
N ILE A 469 0.31 34.05 9.60
CA ILE A 469 -0.83 33.13 9.71
C ILE A 469 -1.42 33.21 11.12
N PRO A 470 -2.63 33.75 11.30
CA PRO A 470 -3.27 33.84 12.62
C PRO A 470 -3.84 32.48 13.05
N CYS A 471 -3.65 32.16 14.33
CA CYS A 471 -4.22 30.97 14.96
C CYS A 471 -5.69 31.18 15.31
N LYS A 472 -6.56 30.27 14.84
CA LYS A 472 -7.99 30.29 15.16
C LYS A 472 -8.29 30.13 16.66
N SER A 473 -7.39 29.46 17.39
CA SER A 473 -7.62 29.12 18.80
C SER A 473 -7.06 30.15 19.78
N CYS A 474 -5.81 30.60 19.61
CA CYS A 474 -5.18 31.55 20.53
C CYS A 474 -5.00 32.97 19.97
N GLY A 475 -5.39 33.22 18.72
CA GLY A 475 -5.24 34.52 18.05
C GLY A 475 -3.80 34.90 17.69
N ALA A 476 -2.79 34.15 18.13
CA ALA A 476 -1.40 34.46 17.84
C ALA A 476 -1.09 34.33 16.34
N VAL A 477 -0.32 35.27 15.82
CA VAL A 477 0.16 35.27 14.43
C VAL A 477 1.51 34.56 14.38
N THR A 478 1.61 33.56 13.52
CA THR A 478 2.88 32.87 13.23
C THR A 478 3.39 33.37 11.90
N GLU A 479 4.55 34.03 11.89
CA GLU A 479 5.21 34.42 10.65
C GLU A 479 6.01 33.25 10.09
N VAL A 480 5.78 32.92 8.82
CA VAL A 480 6.49 31.84 8.14
C VAL A 480 7.05 32.29 6.81
N ILE A 481 8.11 31.64 6.34
CA ILE A 481 8.67 31.85 5.00
C ILE A 481 8.26 30.63 4.16
N PRO A 482 7.30 30.75 3.21
CA PRO A 482 6.80 29.62 2.43
C PRO A 482 7.89 28.84 1.70
N ALA A 483 8.93 29.52 1.22
CA ALA A 483 10.08 28.89 0.57
C ALA A 483 10.81 27.90 1.50
N THR A 484 11.11 28.32 2.74
CA THR A 484 11.76 27.44 3.73
C THR A 484 10.90 26.22 4.09
N LEU A 485 9.57 26.40 4.18
CA LEU A 485 8.66 25.28 4.43
C LEU A 485 8.67 24.30 3.26
N ARG A 486 8.60 24.81 2.03
CA ARG A 486 8.63 24.00 0.82
C ARG A 486 9.92 23.20 0.72
N ASP A 487 11.07 23.84 0.93
CA ASP A 487 12.37 23.18 0.77
C ASP A 487 12.54 22.05 1.79
N LEU A 488 12.10 22.26 3.04
CA LEU A 488 12.13 21.23 4.10
C LEU A 488 11.15 20.07 3.81
N ILE A 489 9.94 20.37 3.32
CA ILE A 489 8.96 19.36 2.90
C ILE A 489 9.50 18.55 1.70
N GLN A 490 10.10 19.21 0.72
CA GLN A 490 10.68 18.56 -0.45
C GLN A 490 11.89 17.69 -0.09
N GLU A 491 12.74 18.13 0.83
CA GLU A 491 13.86 17.33 1.32
C GLU A 491 13.38 16.05 2.02
N GLY A 492 12.35 16.17 2.87
CA GLY A 492 11.67 15.01 3.46
C GLY A 492 11.08 14.07 2.40
N ALA A 493 10.43 14.61 1.36
CA ALA A 493 9.82 13.81 0.31
C ALA A 493 10.88 13.07 -0.53
N ARG A 494 12.00 13.72 -0.84
CA ARG A 494 13.15 13.09 -1.51
C ARG A 494 13.73 11.96 -0.68
N ALA A 495 13.84 12.11 0.64
CA ALA A 495 14.32 11.06 1.53
C ALA A 495 13.39 9.83 1.50
N VAL A 496 12.06 10.04 1.55
CA VAL A 496 11.08 8.95 1.38
C VAL A 496 11.25 8.26 0.03
N SER A 497 11.33 9.02 -1.06
CA SER A 497 11.55 8.44 -2.40
C SER A 497 12.87 7.70 -2.53
N ALA A 498 13.91 8.07 -1.78
CA ALA A 498 15.21 7.41 -1.81
C ALA A 498 15.26 6.12 -0.97
N ALA A 499 14.45 6.00 0.08
CA ALA A 499 14.51 4.92 1.08
C ALA A 499 14.53 3.50 0.46
N HIS A 500 13.67 3.23 -0.53
CA HIS A 500 13.59 1.93 -1.21
C HIS A 500 14.89 1.49 -1.94
N LYS A 501 15.82 2.41 -2.22
CA LYS A 501 17.10 2.17 -2.89
C LYS A 501 18.28 2.15 -1.92
N GLN A 502 18.03 2.44 -0.64
CA GLN A 502 19.06 2.62 0.38
C GLN A 502 19.15 1.40 1.31
N SER A 503 20.28 1.27 2.00
CA SER A 503 20.36 0.34 3.13
C SER A 503 19.49 0.84 4.30
N PRO A 504 19.10 -0.04 5.24
CA PRO A 504 18.41 0.38 6.46
C PRO A 504 19.17 1.46 7.24
N GLU A 505 20.48 1.36 7.33
CA GLU A 505 21.33 2.32 8.05
C GLU A 505 21.31 3.70 7.39
N ALA A 506 21.40 3.75 6.06
CA ALA A 506 21.33 5.00 5.30
C ALA A 506 19.93 5.64 5.39
N THR A 507 18.88 4.83 5.27
CA THR A 507 17.48 5.27 5.41
C THR A 507 17.24 5.89 6.79
N TRP A 508 17.69 5.21 7.84
CA TRP A 508 17.62 5.73 9.20
C TRP A 508 18.44 7.01 9.37
N GLY A 509 19.64 7.08 8.80
CA GLY A 509 20.49 8.28 8.85
C GLY A 509 19.79 9.51 8.27
N SER A 510 19.16 9.38 7.10
CA SER A 510 18.37 10.44 6.49
C SER A 510 17.15 10.82 7.33
N ALA A 511 16.38 9.84 7.81
CA ALA A 511 15.20 10.09 8.63
C ALA A 511 15.55 10.80 9.95
N ARG A 512 16.61 10.36 10.63
CA ARG A 512 17.09 10.95 11.88
C ARG A 512 17.52 12.41 11.71
N ALA A 513 18.10 12.78 10.57
CA ALA A 513 18.48 14.17 10.30
C ALA A 513 17.27 15.08 10.06
N LEU A 514 16.23 14.56 9.39
CA LEU A 514 15.09 15.36 8.91
C LEU A 514 13.90 15.39 9.88
N LEU A 515 13.64 14.32 10.62
CA LEU A 515 12.48 14.22 11.50
C LEU A 515 12.46 15.27 12.63
N PRO A 516 13.56 15.56 13.35
CA PRO A 516 13.54 16.57 14.40
C PRO A 516 13.16 17.99 13.94
N PRO A 517 13.76 18.58 12.88
CA PRO A 517 13.33 19.89 12.40
C PRO A 517 11.91 19.87 11.81
N LEU A 518 11.49 18.78 11.16
CA LEU A 518 10.13 18.62 10.65
C LEU A 518 9.09 18.59 11.77
N LEU A 519 9.25 17.71 12.76
CA LEU A 519 8.30 17.54 13.87
C LEU A 519 8.23 18.76 14.79
N ARG A 520 9.31 19.56 14.82
CA ARG A 520 9.28 20.88 15.47
C ARG A 520 8.28 21.79 14.78
N LEU A 521 8.17 21.80 13.46
CA LEU A 521 7.28 22.73 12.77
C LEU A 521 5.90 22.16 12.51
N PHE A 522 5.80 20.85 12.31
CA PHE A 522 4.62 20.20 11.76
C PHE A 522 4.14 19.04 12.63
N PRO A 523 2.82 18.79 12.69
CA PRO A 523 2.28 17.53 13.22
C PRO A 523 2.77 16.32 12.41
N SER A 524 2.82 15.14 13.03
CA SER A 524 3.24 13.88 12.36
C SER A 524 2.32 13.41 11.24
N SER A 525 1.10 13.96 11.14
CA SER A 525 0.18 13.75 10.03
C SER A 525 0.53 14.53 8.77
N THR A 526 1.42 15.51 8.88
CA THR A 526 1.77 16.40 7.77
C THR A 526 2.64 15.67 6.77
N TYR A 527 2.34 15.78 5.48
CA TYR A 527 3.20 15.26 4.42
C TYR A 527 4.58 15.96 4.45
N PRO A 528 5.70 15.23 4.37
CA PRO A 528 5.87 13.79 4.13
C PRO A 528 6.18 12.97 5.41
N ILE A 529 5.93 13.53 6.60
CA ILE A 529 6.40 13.00 7.88
C ILE A 529 5.85 11.60 8.16
N HIS A 530 4.58 11.35 7.82
CA HIS A 530 3.98 10.02 7.96
C HIS A 530 4.83 8.94 7.26
N ALA A 531 5.11 9.11 5.97
CA ALA A 531 5.88 8.15 5.20
C ALA A 531 7.33 8.06 5.70
N LEU A 532 7.94 9.19 6.09
CA LEU A 532 9.30 9.21 6.63
C LEU A 532 9.42 8.45 7.96
N LEU A 533 8.43 8.56 8.84
CA LEU A 533 8.36 7.79 10.08
C LEU A 533 8.17 6.29 9.81
N ASP A 534 7.36 5.95 8.80
CA ASP A 534 7.15 4.55 8.41
C ASP A 534 8.44 3.93 7.88
N GLU A 535 9.16 4.62 6.99
CA GLU A 535 10.47 4.19 6.49
C GLU A 535 11.51 4.07 7.61
N ALA A 536 11.55 5.03 8.54
CA ALA A 536 12.43 5.00 9.70
C ALA A 536 12.17 3.78 10.60
N MET A 537 10.89 3.53 10.92
CA MET A 537 10.48 2.38 11.73
C MET A 537 10.89 1.06 11.06
N HIS A 538 10.66 0.92 9.76
CA HIS A 538 11.05 -0.27 9.01
C HIS A 538 12.56 -0.47 8.94
N ALA A 539 13.32 0.61 8.75
CA ALA A 539 14.77 0.59 8.77
C ALA A 539 15.32 0.12 10.12
N LEU A 540 14.83 0.69 11.23
CA LEU A 540 15.23 0.33 12.58
C LEU A 540 14.89 -1.12 12.93
N LEU A 541 13.69 -1.58 12.57
CA LEU A 541 13.30 -2.99 12.75
C LEU A 541 14.17 -3.93 11.90
N ALA A 542 14.60 -3.51 10.71
CA ALA A 542 15.51 -4.32 9.93
C ALA A 542 16.92 -4.39 10.54
N MET A 543 17.41 -3.28 11.08
CA MET A 543 18.70 -3.21 11.77
C MET A 543 18.72 -4.08 13.03
N SER A 544 17.63 -4.05 13.81
CA SER A 544 17.48 -4.85 15.03
C SER A 544 17.53 -6.36 14.75
N ASN A 545 17.12 -6.78 13.55
CA ASN A 545 17.11 -8.18 13.13
C ASN A 545 18.42 -8.65 12.43
N SER A 546 19.43 -7.78 12.27
CA SER A 546 20.69 -8.19 11.65
C SER A 546 21.39 -9.21 12.56
N LYS A 547 21.78 -10.39 12.01
CA LYS A 547 22.48 -11.46 12.74
C LYS A 547 23.86 -10.98 13.22
N ARG A 548 23.88 -10.21 14.28
CA ARG A 548 25.06 -9.87 15.08
C ARG A 548 25.06 -10.87 16.24
N GLY A 549 26.21 -11.48 16.55
CA GLY A 549 26.37 -12.61 17.47
C GLY A 549 25.70 -12.47 18.85
N ARG A 550 25.69 -13.55 19.64
CA ARG A 550 25.07 -13.63 20.98
C ARG A 550 25.94 -12.93 22.05
N ASP A 551 26.27 -11.67 21.83
CA ASP A 551 27.06 -10.85 22.76
C ASP A 551 26.16 -9.78 23.41
N GLU A 552 26.48 -9.33 24.63
CA GLU A 552 25.71 -8.30 25.36
C GLU A 552 25.59 -6.97 24.59
N THR A 553 26.58 -6.64 23.76
CA THR A 553 26.58 -5.47 22.87
C THR A 553 25.52 -5.57 21.77
N ALA A 554 25.21 -6.78 21.28
CA ALA A 554 24.18 -7.01 20.28
C ALA A 554 22.77 -6.81 20.86
N ALA A 555 22.53 -7.28 22.09
CA ALA A 555 21.27 -7.06 22.79
C ALA A 555 21.02 -5.57 23.09
N ALA A 556 22.06 -4.83 23.50
CA ALA A 556 21.97 -3.39 23.71
C ALA A 556 21.68 -2.61 22.43
N PHE A 557 22.24 -3.03 21.29
CA PHE A 557 21.95 -2.45 19.97
C PHE A 557 20.51 -2.73 19.54
N GLU A 558 20.06 -3.98 19.68
CA GLU A 558 18.68 -4.37 19.38
C GLU A 558 17.67 -3.54 20.20
N ALA A 559 17.89 -3.44 21.51
CA ALA A 559 17.06 -2.63 22.39
C ALA A 559 17.03 -1.14 21.98
N ALA A 560 18.16 -0.56 21.58
CA ALA A 560 18.22 0.82 21.11
C ALA A 560 17.45 1.04 19.79
N CYS A 561 17.57 0.11 18.84
CA CYS A 561 16.79 0.16 17.60
C CYS A 561 15.29 0.05 17.86
N LEU A 562 14.88 -0.86 18.75
CA LEU A 562 13.48 -1.03 19.15
C LEU A 562 12.93 0.20 19.89
N ASP A 563 13.75 0.88 20.70
CA ASP A 563 13.39 2.12 21.39
C ASP A 563 12.97 3.23 20.40
N GLU A 564 13.83 3.49 19.41
CA GLU A 564 13.56 4.49 18.39
C GLU A 564 12.41 4.06 17.46
N ALA A 565 12.29 2.75 17.17
CA ALA A 565 11.18 2.25 16.37
C ALA A 565 9.84 2.43 17.10
N ALA A 566 9.81 2.25 18.42
CA ALA A 566 8.62 2.48 19.24
C ALA A 566 8.22 3.97 19.26
N ARG A 567 9.18 4.89 19.32
CA ARG A 567 8.92 6.34 19.20
C ARG A 567 8.33 6.70 17.84
N ALA A 568 8.91 6.17 16.76
CA ALA A 568 8.36 6.34 15.41
C ALA A 568 6.94 5.75 15.29
N GLY A 569 6.72 4.56 15.85
CA GLY A 569 5.42 3.90 15.90
C GLY A 569 4.34 4.72 16.62
N LEU A 570 4.66 5.34 17.76
CA LEU A 570 3.72 6.23 18.47
C LEU A 570 3.34 7.45 17.62
N LEU A 571 4.29 8.03 16.90
CA LEU A 571 4.02 9.17 16.01
C LEU A 571 3.21 8.79 14.77
N LEU A 572 3.41 7.59 14.24
CA LEU A 572 2.57 7.01 13.19
C LEU A 572 1.15 6.78 13.70
N ALA A 573 1.00 6.22 14.90
CA ALA A 573 -0.30 6.06 15.55
C ALA A 573 -0.99 7.42 15.77
N ALA A 574 -0.26 8.47 16.15
CA ALA A 574 -0.77 9.84 16.23
C ALA A 574 -1.20 10.38 14.86
N SER A 575 -0.37 10.13 13.85
CA SER A 575 -0.54 10.60 12.47
C SER A 575 -1.85 10.08 11.85
N VAL A 576 -2.12 8.78 11.95
CA VAL A 576 -3.35 8.17 11.40
C VAL A 576 -4.62 8.52 12.18
N GLN A 577 -4.48 9.07 13.38
CA GLN A 577 -5.59 9.49 14.24
C GLN A 577 -5.86 10.99 14.16
N ALA A 578 -5.02 11.76 13.47
CA ALA A 578 -5.14 13.20 13.38
C ALA A 578 -6.50 13.64 12.82
N GLY A 579 -7.04 14.72 13.39
CA GLY A 579 -8.37 15.22 13.05
C GLY A 579 -9.50 14.24 13.37
N ASN A 580 -9.31 13.37 14.38
CA ASN A 580 -10.24 12.30 14.75
C ASN A 580 -10.46 11.27 13.62
N GLY A 581 -9.37 10.85 12.98
CA GLY A 581 -9.43 9.95 11.82
C GLY A 581 -10.00 10.63 10.57
N TYR A 582 -9.76 11.93 10.39
CA TYR A 582 -10.29 12.70 9.27
C TYR A 582 -9.91 12.07 7.91
N CYS A 583 -8.64 11.69 7.74
CA CYS A 583 -8.14 11.09 6.51
C CYS A 583 -8.33 9.57 6.47
N LEU A 584 -8.14 8.91 7.62
CA LEU A 584 -8.30 7.48 7.78
C LEU A 584 -9.34 7.23 8.87
N ALA A 585 -10.59 7.03 8.44
CA ALA A 585 -11.71 6.81 9.35
C ALA A 585 -11.51 5.55 10.22
N PRO A 586 -12.15 5.46 11.40
CA PRO A 586 -12.20 4.22 12.16
C PRO A 586 -12.71 3.04 11.32
N GLY A 587 -12.01 1.91 11.41
CA GLY A 587 -12.28 0.75 10.55
C GLY A 587 -11.60 0.82 9.18
N ASN A 588 -10.84 1.87 8.87
CA ASN A 588 -9.96 1.84 7.70
C ASN A 588 -8.81 0.84 7.94
N PRO A 589 -8.59 -0.13 7.04
CA PRO A 589 -7.55 -1.14 7.20
C PRO A 589 -6.15 -0.56 7.43
N ALA A 590 -5.78 0.52 6.72
CA ALA A 590 -4.46 1.13 6.84
C ALA A 590 -4.24 1.71 8.24
N ARG A 591 -5.23 2.42 8.79
CA ARG A 591 -5.18 2.93 10.17
C ARG A 591 -5.07 1.77 11.17
N ALA A 592 -5.90 0.75 11.03
CA ALA A 592 -5.90 -0.38 11.94
C ALA A 592 -4.55 -1.13 11.93
N ASN A 593 -3.95 -1.32 10.75
CA ASN A 593 -2.61 -1.91 10.61
C ASN A 593 -1.51 -1.04 11.22
N THR A 594 -1.52 0.28 11.00
CA THR A 594 -0.54 1.18 11.63
C THR A 594 -0.62 1.11 13.16
N LEU A 595 -1.83 1.08 13.73
CA LEU A 595 -2.03 0.94 15.18
C LEU A 595 -1.54 -0.44 15.68
N ALA A 596 -1.82 -1.52 14.94
CA ALA A 596 -1.34 -2.85 15.26
C ALA A 596 0.19 -2.90 15.27
N MET A 597 0.83 -2.38 14.24
CA MET A 597 2.30 -2.35 14.13
C MET A 597 2.93 -1.52 15.25
N ALA A 598 2.42 -0.32 15.51
CA ALA A 598 2.91 0.52 16.61
C ALA A 598 2.78 -0.19 17.96
N GLY A 599 1.62 -0.83 18.21
CA GLY A 599 1.37 -1.60 19.42
C GLY A 599 2.35 -2.76 19.60
N MET A 600 2.61 -3.53 18.54
CA MET A 600 3.57 -4.64 18.57
C MET A 600 4.99 -4.16 18.88
N VAL A 601 5.46 -3.10 18.20
CA VAL A 601 6.82 -2.58 18.39
C VAL A 601 7.02 -2.03 19.80
N LEU A 602 5.99 -1.39 20.39
CA LEU A 602 6.04 -0.93 21.78
C LEU A 602 6.20 -2.06 22.79
N LEU A 603 5.52 -3.19 22.57
CA LEU A 603 5.65 -4.37 23.42
C LEU A 603 7.05 -4.99 23.31
N ASP A 604 7.56 -5.14 22.09
CA ASP A 604 8.90 -5.70 21.85
C ASP A 604 9.99 -4.80 22.47
N ALA A 605 9.85 -3.48 22.34
CA ALA A 605 10.76 -2.52 22.97
C ALA A 605 10.69 -2.56 24.51
N GLY A 606 9.50 -2.79 25.09
CA GLY A 606 9.35 -2.99 26.53
C GLY A 606 10.10 -4.22 27.04
N GLN A 607 9.93 -5.35 26.37
CA GLN A 607 10.59 -6.62 26.72
C GLN A 607 12.12 -6.57 26.55
N ALA A 608 12.60 -5.92 25.48
CA ALA A 608 14.04 -5.77 25.24
C ALA A 608 14.74 -4.93 26.31
N VAL A 609 14.07 -3.91 26.85
CA VAL A 609 14.60 -3.08 27.95
C VAL A 609 14.66 -3.88 29.25
N GLU A 610 13.64 -4.68 29.58
CA GLU A 610 13.65 -5.54 30.78
C GLU A 610 14.73 -6.63 30.70
N GLY A 611 14.94 -7.24 29.53
CA GLY A 611 15.97 -8.26 29.31
C GLY A 611 17.41 -7.72 29.25
N ALA A 612 17.60 -6.42 29.02
CA ALA A 612 18.92 -5.77 28.95
C ALA A 612 19.41 -5.23 30.31
N VAL A 613 18.58 -5.28 31.37
CA VAL A 613 19.01 -4.96 32.73
C VAL A 613 19.68 -6.20 33.33
N PRO A 614 20.96 -6.14 33.74
CA PRO A 614 21.61 -7.27 34.39
C PRO A 614 20.87 -7.61 35.70
N SER A 615 20.55 -8.89 35.89
CA SER A 615 20.04 -9.42 37.17
C SER A 615 21.03 -9.03 38.28
N PRO A 616 20.57 -8.60 39.48
CA PRO A 616 21.48 -8.15 40.53
C PRO A 616 22.44 -9.28 40.90
N ALA A 617 23.72 -9.08 40.58
CA ALA A 617 24.76 -10.07 40.83
C ALA A 617 24.86 -10.33 42.35
N THR A 618 24.68 -11.58 42.75
CA THR A 618 25.13 -12.05 44.07
C THR A 618 26.63 -11.81 44.19
N PRO A 619 27.13 -11.31 45.32
CA PRO A 619 28.54 -10.98 45.47
C PRO A 619 29.37 -12.27 45.50
N ASN A 620 30.13 -12.54 44.44
CA ASN A 620 31.15 -13.59 44.44
C ASN A 620 32.53 -13.02 44.78
N PRO A 621 33.44 -13.85 45.36
CA PRO A 621 34.68 -13.41 46.00
C PRO A 621 35.77 -13.02 44.97
N PRO A 622 36.90 -12.44 45.41
CA PRO A 622 37.84 -11.76 44.51
C PRO A 622 38.55 -12.70 43.54
N LEU A 623 38.78 -12.15 42.34
CA LEU A 623 39.36 -12.76 41.15
C LEU A 623 40.79 -13.29 41.34
N SER A 624 41.05 -14.46 40.77
CA SER A 624 42.39 -14.90 40.37
C SER A 624 42.55 -14.80 38.86
N ASN A 625 43.65 -14.19 38.45
CA ASN A 625 44.08 -13.90 37.08
C ASN A 625 43.97 -15.09 36.12
N VAL A 626 43.40 -14.84 34.93
CA VAL A 626 43.74 -15.56 33.71
C VAL A 626 43.90 -14.54 32.59
N THR A 627 45.09 -14.55 32.00
CA THR A 627 45.49 -13.80 30.80
C THR A 627 45.07 -14.53 29.53
N ASP A 628 45.06 -13.74 28.45
CA ASP A 628 45.17 -14.10 27.02
C ASP A 628 43.90 -14.24 26.18
N GLY A 629 43.99 -13.63 24.99
CA GLY A 629 43.21 -14.00 23.82
C GLY A 629 42.77 -12.85 22.94
N SER A 630 43.69 -12.24 22.20
CA SER A 630 43.38 -11.31 21.11
C SER A 630 42.63 -12.01 19.97
N THR A 631 41.45 -11.52 19.59
CA THR A 631 40.87 -11.59 18.23
C THR A 631 39.58 -10.75 18.15
N SER A 632 39.39 -10.03 17.03
CA SER A 632 38.19 -9.25 16.63
C SER A 632 37.95 -7.87 17.28
N GLN A 633 38.87 -6.90 17.12
CA GLN A 633 38.63 -5.50 17.56
C GLN A 633 37.91 -4.61 16.52
N ASN A 634 38.00 -4.89 15.21
CA ASN A 634 37.42 -4.00 14.20
C ASN A 634 35.87 -4.04 14.12
N GLY A 635 35.22 -5.14 14.54
CA GLY A 635 33.77 -5.26 14.50
C GLY A 635 33.06 -4.65 15.71
N ASP A 636 33.73 -4.60 16.87
CA ASP A 636 33.16 -4.11 18.12
C ASP A 636 33.29 -2.59 18.29
N GLU A 637 34.33 -1.95 17.73
CA GLU A 637 34.43 -0.48 17.67
C GLU A 637 33.33 0.13 16.79
N ASP A 638 33.06 -0.46 15.62
CA ASP A 638 31.94 -0.06 14.75
C ASP A 638 30.59 -0.25 15.44
N ARG A 639 30.41 -1.35 16.20
CA ARG A 639 29.19 -1.59 16.99
C ARG A 639 29.02 -0.56 18.10
N GLN A 640 30.05 -0.28 18.88
CA GLN A 640 29.99 0.70 19.97
C GLN A 640 29.78 2.12 19.44
N SER A 641 30.38 2.48 18.29
CA SER A 641 30.16 3.74 17.60
C SER A 641 28.71 3.91 17.11
N VAL A 642 28.12 2.86 16.54
CA VAL A 642 26.71 2.89 16.11
C VAL A 642 25.76 2.90 17.33
N ILE A 643 26.04 2.13 18.39
CA ILE A 643 25.25 2.15 19.63
C ILE A 643 25.33 3.53 20.29
N ALA A 644 26.52 4.13 20.38
CA ALA A 644 26.70 5.49 20.88
C ALA A 644 25.96 6.50 19.99
N SER A 645 26.02 6.34 18.68
CA SER A 645 25.28 7.19 17.73
C SER A 645 23.76 7.05 17.87
N LEU A 646 23.23 5.86 18.13
CA LEU A 646 21.81 5.63 18.40
C LEU A 646 21.39 6.23 19.75
N ARG A 647 22.21 6.07 20.79
CA ARG A 647 21.98 6.64 22.13
C ARG A 647 22.14 8.17 22.18
N GLN A 648 22.99 8.75 21.34
CA GLN A 648 23.12 10.21 21.18
C GLN A 648 22.09 10.76 20.18
N GLY A 649 21.49 9.88 19.39
CA GLY A 649 20.66 10.17 18.23
C GLY A 649 19.18 9.93 18.44
N HIS A 650 18.67 10.29 19.61
CA HIS A 650 17.26 10.17 19.87
C HIS A 650 16.47 11.03 18.90
N LEU A 651 15.36 10.50 18.35
CA LEU A 651 14.35 11.34 17.71
C LEU A 651 13.88 12.46 18.65
N PHE A 652 13.97 12.25 19.98
CA PHE A 652 13.54 13.20 21.02
C PHE A 652 14.50 13.26 22.21
N THR A 653 14.85 14.47 22.63
CA THR A 653 15.54 14.75 23.89
C THR A 653 14.53 14.74 25.05
N SER A 654 14.29 13.56 25.62
CA SER A 654 13.53 13.28 26.87
C SER A 654 12.03 13.67 26.94
N ASP A 655 11.27 12.73 27.50
CA ASP A 655 9.86 12.75 27.94
C ASP A 655 8.74 12.52 26.90
N LEU A 656 8.09 11.36 27.05
CA LEU A 656 6.84 10.96 26.37
C LEU A 656 5.66 11.94 26.60
N LEU A 657 5.83 12.93 27.48
CA LEU A 657 4.84 13.95 27.83
C LEU A 657 4.44 14.81 26.63
N GLU A 658 5.30 15.00 25.62
CA GLU A 658 4.97 15.75 24.41
C GLU A 658 3.93 15.04 23.51
N PHE A 659 3.66 13.74 23.72
CA PHE A 659 2.70 12.96 22.92
C PHE A 659 1.29 12.90 23.51
N THR A 660 1.01 13.63 24.60
CA THR A 660 -0.26 13.56 25.36
C THR A 660 -1.54 13.60 24.50
N PRO A 661 -1.67 14.45 23.45
CA PRO A 661 -2.89 14.49 22.63
C PRO A 661 -3.14 13.22 21.80
N ALA A 662 -2.09 12.50 21.41
CA ALA A 662 -2.20 11.24 20.68
C ALA A 662 -2.50 10.04 21.60
N LEU A 663 -2.19 10.18 22.89
CA LEU A 663 -2.43 9.19 23.93
C LEU A 663 -3.83 9.33 24.57
N GLU A 664 -4.47 10.50 24.45
CA GLU A 664 -5.80 10.78 25.01
C GLU A 664 -6.91 9.80 24.52
N PRO A 665 -6.95 9.39 23.24
CA PRO A 665 -7.87 8.34 22.78
C PRO A 665 -7.57 6.96 23.38
N LEU A 666 -6.30 6.66 23.68
CA LEU A 666 -5.87 5.39 24.27
C LEU A 666 -6.33 5.26 25.72
N ALA A 667 -6.49 6.36 26.45
CA ALA A 667 -7.02 6.36 27.81
C ALA A 667 -8.40 5.70 27.90
N ARG A 668 -9.21 5.76 26.83
CA ARG A 668 -10.53 5.08 26.75
C ARG A 668 -10.44 3.56 26.69
N TYR A 669 -9.29 3.03 26.29
CA TYR A 669 -9.01 1.60 26.18
C TYR A 669 -8.15 1.08 27.34
N VAL A 670 -7.86 1.93 28.33
CA VAL A 670 -7.13 1.62 29.56
C VAL A 670 -8.10 1.77 30.74
N SER A 671 -8.21 0.77 31.61
CA SER A 671 -9.12 0.85 32.76
C SER A 671 -8.55 1.74 33.88
N PRO A 672 -9.40 2.35 34.75
CA PRO A 672 -8.94 3.18 35.87
C PRO A 672 -7.99 2.45 36.85
N GLU A 673 -8.17 1.14 37.00
CA GLU A 673 -7.29 0.27 37.81
C GLU A 673 -5.89 0.11 37.18
N GLN A 674 -5.80 0.19 35.84
CA GLN A 674 -4.54 0.08 35.09
C GLN A 674 -3.70 1.37 35.20
N GLU A 675 -4.32 2.56 35.28
CA GLU A 675 -3.62 3.85 35.51
C GLU A 675 -2.84 3.89 36.83
N VAL A 676 -3.32 3.22 37.88
CA VAL A 676 -2.66 3.19 39.20
C VAL A 676 -1.35 2.38 39.17
N SER A 677 -1.23 1.38 38.28
CA SER A 677 0.00 0.59 38.10
C SER A 677 1.06 1.27 37.21
N ALA A 678 0.65 2.23 36.37
CA ALA A 678 1.52 2.97 35.44
C ALA A 678 2.57 3.86 36.14
N LYS A 679 2.44 4.04 37.46
CA LYS A 679 3.40 4.76 38.30
C LYS A 679 4.68 3.97 38.62
N LYS A 680 4.85 2.73 38.14
CA LYS A 680 5.89 1.81 38.62
C LYS A 680 7.13 1.59 37.72
N SER A 681 7.09 1.78 36.39
CA SER A 681 8.32 1.85 35.55
C SER A 681 8.04 2.35 34.11
N TYR A 682 9.07 2.87 33.42
CA TYR A 682 9.02 3.27 32.00
C TYR A 682 8.62 2.11 31.07
N ALA A 683 9.06 0.88 31.38
CA ALA A 683 8.70 -0.33 30.65
C ALA A 683 7.20 -0.66 30.79
N THR A 684 6.64 -0.52 32.00
CA THR A 684 5.21 -0.75 32.25
C THR A 684 4.32 0.21 31.46
N GLN A 685 4.71 1.49 31.31
CA GLN A 685 3.97 2.46 30.50
C GLN A 685 3.93 2.06 29.02
N ARG A 686 5.04 1.57 28.46
CA ARG A 686 5.09 1.07 27.07
C ARG A 686 4.19 -0.13 26.86
N VAL A 687 4.21 -1.07 27.80
CA VAL A 687 3.36 -2.27 27.72
C VAL A 687 1.88 -1.89 27.74
N MET A 688 1.48 -0.94 28.58
CA MET A 688 0.10 -0.44 28.63
C MET A 688 -0.32 0.28 27.34
N LEU A 689 0.52 1.17 26.83
CA LEU A 689 0.26 1.89 25.57
C LEU A 689 0.19 0.92 24.38
N GLY A 690 1.14 -0.02 24.31
CA GLY A 690 1.15 -1.07 23.29
C GLY A 690 -0.12 -1.91 23.33
N ALA A 691 -0.53 -2.37 24.51
CA ALA A 691 -1.77 -3.13 24.68
C ALA A 691 -3.02 -2.32 24.32
N GLY A 692 -3.07 -1.03 24.65
CA GLY A 692 -4.16 -0.12 24.26
C GLY A 692 -4.26 0.01 22.74
N LEU A 693 -3.13 0.25 22.07
CA LEU A 693 -3.06 0.32 20.61
C LEU A 693 -3.50 -0.99 19.95
N LEU A 694 -3.07 -2.14 20.47
CA LEU A 694 -3.48 -3.44 19.95
C LEU A 694 -4.99 -3.70 20.14
N ARG A 695 -5.58 -3.33 21.29
CA ARG A 695 -7.03 -3.46 21.51
C ARG A 695 -7.82 -2.61 20.51
N GLN A 696 -7.39 -1.36 20.32
CA GLN A 696 -8.00 -0.47 19.35
C GLN A 696 -7.85 -1.01 17.92
N ALA A 697 -6.65 -1.43 17.54
CA ALA A 697 -6.38 -2.02 16.23
C ALA A 697 -7.24 -3.27 15.99
N HIS A 698 -7.37 -4.16 16.97
CA HIS A 698 -8.21 -5.36 16.86
C HIS A 698 -9.68 -5.00 16.62
N HIS A 699 -10.22 -4.03 17.36
CA HIS A 699 -11.58 -3.55 17.15
C HIS A 699 -11.79 -2.99 15.75
N GLU A 700 -10.85 -2.17 15.27
CA GLU A 700 -10.93 -1.58 13.93
C GLU A 700 -10.73 -2.60 12.82
N LEU A 701 -9.88 -3.60 13.01
CA LEU A 701 -9.72 -4.73 12.11
C LEU A 701 -11.01 -5.56 12.05
N GLN A 702 -11.73 -5.75 13.16
CA GLN A 702 -13.03 -6.41 13.16
C GLN A 702 -14.12 -5.61 12.42
N LEU A 703 -14.07 -4.28 12.46
CA LEU A 703 -14.92 -3.44 11.61
C LEU A 703 -14.53 -3.59 10.14
N ALA A 704 -13.23 -3.59 9.86
CA ALA A 704 -12.68 -3.65 8.52
C ALA A 704 -12.83 -5.01 7.84
N PHE A 705 -12.68 -6.13 8.53
CA PHE A 705 -12.67 -7.48 7.93
C PHE A 705 -13.81 -8.36 8.45
N GLY A 706 -14.58 -7.88 9.44
CA GLY A 706 -15.66 -8.61 10.07
C GLY A 706 -15.21 -9.42 11.29
N LYS A 707 -16.09 -9.50 12.29
CA LYS A 707 -15.87 -10.27 13.52
C LYS A 707 -15.72 -11.77 13.27
N LYS A 708 -16.47 -12.32 12.29
CA LYS A 708 -16.41 -13.74 11.92
C LYS A 708 -15.05 -14.17 11.38
N GLU A 709 -14.29 -13.23 10.84
CA GLU A 709 -12.93 -13.46 10.32
C GLU A 709 -11.87 -13.03 11.33
N GLU A 710 -12.28 -12.71 12.56
CA GLU A 710 -11.41 -12.25 13.65
C GLU A 710 -10.56 -11.02 13.27
N GLY A 711 -11.09 -10.17 12.37
CA GLY A 711 -10.35 -9.01 11.86
C GLY A 711 -9.34 -9.34 10.75
N GLY A 712 -9.53 -10.47 10.06
CA GLY A 712 -8.63 -10.93 9.01
C GLY A 712 -7.31 -11.46 9.58
N PRO A 713 -6.31 -11.75 8.73
CA PRO A 713 -5.08 -12.38 9.21
C PRO A 713 -4.29 -11.50 10.20
N MET A 714 -4.27 -10.17 10.00
CA MET A 714 -3.69 -9.26 10.99
C MET A 714 -4.51 -9.25 12.29
N GLY A 715 -5.84 -9.29 12.21
CA GLY A 715 -6.70 -9.33 13.39
C GLY A 715 -6.45 -10.56 14.26
N GLN A 716 -6.25 -11.72 13.64
CA GLN A 716 -5.86 -12.97 14.31
C GLN A 716 -4.50 -12.85 15.01
N VAL A 717 -3.50 -12.28 14.33
CA VAL A 717 -2.18 -11.99 14.90
C VAL A 717 -2.28 -11.09 16.15
N VAL A 718 -3.09 -10.03 16.06
CA VAL A 718 -3.31 -9.11 17.17
C VAL A 718 -4.06 -9.79 18.31
N ALA A 719 -5.08 -10.60 18.02
CA ALA A 719 -5.84 -11.35 19.02
C ALA A 719 -4.96 -12.33 19.79
N GLU A 720 -4.13 -13.10 19.08
CA GLU A 720 -3.20 -14.06 19.67
C GLU A 720 -2.21 -13.33 20.61
N ARG A 721 -1.67 -12.18 20.17
CA ARG A 721 -0.75 -11.41 21.01
C ARG A 721 -1.44 -10.84 22.24
N LEU A 722 -2.65 -10.31 22.11
CA LEU A 722 -3.43 -9.81 23.26
C LEU A 722 -3.70 -10.93 24.27
N HIS A 723 -4.03 -12.14 23.82
CA HIS A 723 -4.21 -13.31 24.68
C HIS A 723 -2.91 -13.72 25.39
N GLN A 724 -1.78 -13.74 24.67
CA GLN A 724 -0.47 -13.99 25.28
C GLN A 724 -0.15 -12.94 26.35
N LEU A 725 -0.43 -11.67 26.08
CA LEU A 725 -0.19 -10.57 27.01
C LEU A 725 -1.02 -10.69 28.30
N GLN A 726 -2.28 -11.12 28.18
CA GLN A 726 -3.16 -11.39 29.33
C GLN A 726 -2.57 -12.48 30.22
N ALA A 727 -2.04 -13.55 29.63
CA ALA A 727 -1.38 -14.63 30.36
C ALA A 727 -0.05 -14.19 31.00
N GLU A 728 0.75 -13.36 30.32
CA GLU A 728 2.04 -12.85 30.81
C GLU A 728 1.88 -11.90 32.01
N ILE A 729 0.82 -11.07 32.01
CA ILE A 729 0.66 -9.95 32.98
C ILE A 729 -0.42 -10.27 34.03
N GLY A 730 -1.19 -11.35 33.89
CA GLY A 730 -2.33 -11.66 34.76
C GLY A 730 -3.48 -10.65 34.62
N TRP A 731 -3.60 -10.01 33.46
CA TRP A 731 -4.59 -8.95 33.19
C TRP A 731 -5.98 -9.53 32.85
N SER A 732 -7.02 -9.13 33.61
CA SER A 732 -8.41 -9.34 33.16
C SER A 732 -8.76 -8.28 32.11
N ALA A 733 -9.03 -8.68 30.86
CA ALA A 733 -9.58 -7.76 29.87
C ALA A 733 -11.06 -7.51 30.15
N ARG A 734 -11.44 -6.24 30.33
CA ARG A 734 -12.83 -5.80 30.12
C ARG A 734 -12.92 -5.15 28.76
N TYR A 735 -13.82 -5.62 27.90
CA TYR A 735 -14.13 -4.95 26.64
C TYR A 735 -15.06 -3.75 26.89
N PRO A 736 -14.96 -2.65 26.11
CA PRO A 736 -15.94 -1.58 26.18
C PRO A 736 -17.30 -2.10 25.70
N GLY A 737 -18.26 -2.29 26.62
CA GLY A 737 -19.63 -2.72 26.31
C GLY A 737 -20.10 -4.02 26.97
N GLU A 738 -19.29 -4.66 27.81
CA GLU A 738 -19.75 -5.74 28.70
C GLU A 738 -20.11 -5.13 30.06
N GLU A 739 -21.41 -4.89 30.30
CA GLU A 739 -21.92 -4.70 31.67
C GLU A 739 -22.03 -6.07 32.38
N PRO A 740 -21.90 -6.09 33.73
CA PRO A 740 -21.95 -7.33 34.51
C PRO A 740 -23.29 -8.07 34.45
#